data_AF-A0A812VHC4-F1
#
_entry.id   AF-A0A812VHC4-F1
#
_cell.length_a   1.000
_cell.length_b   1.000
_cell.length_c   1.000
_cell.angle_alpha   90.00
_cell.angle_beta   90.00
_cell.angle_gamma   90.00
#
_symmetry.space_group_name_H-M   'P 1'
#
loop_
_entity.id
_entity.type
_entity.pdbx_description
1 polymer ?
#
loop_
_entity_poly.entity_id
_entity_poly.type
_entity_poly.pdbx_seq_one_letter_code
_entity_poly.pdbx_strand_id
1 'polypeptide(L)'
;MSDIPKSGLQLRSLVTSAGKLELSLQEVDVVPPGDNEILVRVEASPINPSDLGLLVGMADLSTAVQGGSASAPTISADIPSGLLKHMTGRFDESMPVGNEGAGVVIAAGSSAEAQALMGKTVAVLGGAMYSQYRTLHVGQALVMHDGVTPAESASCFVNPLTALGMVETMRMEGYSGLIHTAAASNLGQMLQKICIADDVPLVNVVRKPEQAALLKDLGAKYVCDSSQDTFMQDLTDAIAATGAYLAFDATGGGELASQILSAMEAAAIATASEYSRYGSTQHKQVYIYGGLDRSPTVLRRAYGMSWSLGGWLLTPFLQKVGREKAQELRQRVADEVRTTFASSYAAEISLSEALQLDLLQTYAQQDQVSEVPATAPPVEMPPDTTVEASEPQISSNPQRNAYFGDTHIHTVLSFDAYLMGTRGTPDDAYEFAKGGAISHASGFQMQMKKPLDFLAVSDHAFYLGMMRALGSKQGDFAEHRLSDVVAGATSAEGSTKAFQSVIGHLVSLQDGGEDDLDDRNVARSAWREVIEAAERHNDPGNFTTFIGYEYTTSGPQFENLHRNVIFKGGDVPTQPFSRLDSSDPEDLWDWMDANRAEGRESLAIPHNSNGSNGWMFTDVRYNSDVPIDAAYAEQRMRNEPLVENTQVKGTSDTHPLLSPNDEWADFEIMPIRVASTLPSQPNGSYVREAYLNGLKMEAEEGFNPFKFGVIGASDTHNAAGSFEEDNYWSKTGLMDIEPQLRGSVPLDSSPEGDPQYAQGASQYWGASGLAGVWAESNTRDSIYDAMRRKETFSTSGPHIKVRFFAGYGLSDDLMNADNAIEQAYAAGVPMGSDLLRDGDKMPSFYLWASKDPDTQNLQRLQIVKGWLADGEARERVIDVACSDGLAVDPATGRCPDNGAGVDLTDCSTTRGKGNAELVTVWQDPDFDPNQRAFYYVRVLENPSCRWSTYDAIRAGVTPRPDMQAVIQDRAWSSPIWFMP
;
A
#
# COMPACT_ATOMS: atom_id res chain seq x y z
N MET A 1 0.76 48.52 -2.23
CA MET A 1 1.56 47.42 -1.64
C MET A 1 2.75 47.93 -0.80
N SER A 2 2.75 49.18 -0.27
CA SER A 2 3.87 49.72 0.53
C SER A 2 3.86 49.32 2.01
N ASP A 3 2.81 48.64 2.48
CA ASP A 3 2.52 48.48 3.91
C ASP A 3 2.63 47.01 4.39
N ILE A 4 3.18 46.11 3.56
CA ILE A 4 3.46 44.72 3.98
C ILE A 4 4.73 44.72 4.84
N PRO A 5 4.69 44.20 6.08
CA PRO A 5 5.89 44.00 6.90
C PRO A 5 6.93 43.17 6.14
N LYS A 6 8.22 43.48 6.29
CA LYS A 6 9.28 42.70 5.62
C LYS A 6 9.55 41.37 6.32
N SER A 7 9.40 41.35 7.63
CA SER A 7 9.69 40.21 8.50
C SER A 7 8.73 40.17 9.68
N GLY A 8 8.67 39.04 10.37
CA GLY A 8 7.94 38.84 11.62
C GLY A 8 8.54 37.70 12.44
N LEU A 9 8.21 37.65 13.72
CA LEU A 9 8.64 36.58 14.61
C LEU A 9 7.81 35.31 14.39
N GLN A 10 8.49 34.17 14.41
CA GLN A 10 7.93 32.82 14.34
C GLN A 10 8.62 31.91 15.35
N LEU A 11 7.84 31.16 16.12
CA LEU A 11 8.35 30.16 17.04
C LEU A 11 8.86 28.94 16.26
N ARG A 12 10.04 28.46 16.64
CA ARG A 12 10.69 27.29 16.06
C ARG A 12 10.96 26.20 17.09
N SER A 13 10.82 24.95 16.65
CA SER A 13 11.18 23.74 17.38
C SER A 13 12.20 22.94 16.57
N LEU A 14 13.44 22.93 17.05
CA LEU A 14 14.57 22.21 16.45
C LEU A 14 14.90 21.00 17.33
N VAL A 15 14.92 19.81 16.75
CA VAL A 15 15.51 18.65 17.40
C VAL A 15 16.85 18.37 16.74
N THR A 16 17.93 18.51 17.48
CA THR A 16 19.28 18.27 16.95
C THR A 16 19.59 16.78 16.92
N SER A 17 20.41 16.34 15.96
CA SER A 17 20.94 14.97 15.91
C SER A 17 21.79 14.62 17.14
N ALA A 18 22.28 15.62 17.87
CA ALA A 18 22.94 15.47 19.16
C ALA A 18 21.98 15.15 20.33
N GLY A 19 20.68 15.06 20.09
CA GLY A 19 19.68 14.70 21.07
C GLY A 19 19.21 15.82 21.98
N LYS A 20 19.28 17.06 21.51
CA LYS A 20 18.72 18.23 22.19
C LYS A 20 17.50 18.76 21.43
N LEU A 21 16.44 19.06 22.17
CA LEU A 21 15.40 19.99 21.73
C LEU A 21 15.90 21.42 21.96
N GLU A 22 15.68 22.30 20.98
CA GLU A 22 15.88 23.73 21.06
C GLU A 22 14.64 24.48 20.58
N LEU A 23 14.05 25.27 21.46
CA LEU A 23 12.94 26.19 21.17
C LEU A 23 13.48 27.62 21.06
N SER A 24 13.09 28.34 20.02
CA SER A 24 13.52 29.72 19.80
C SER A 24 12.46 30.55 19.08
N LEU A 25 12.55 31.88 19.24
CA LEU A 25 11.88 32.82 18.33
C LEU A 25 12.86 33.25 17.24
N GLN A 26 12.45 33.07 15.99
CA GLN A 26 13.23 33.51 14.83
C GLN A 26 12.48 34.59 14.07
N GLU A 27 13.24 35.57 13.57
CA GLU A 27 12.73 36.53 12.59
C GLU A 27 12.73 35.86 11.21
N VAL A 28 11.55 35.83 10.57
CA VAL A 28 11.33 35.19 9.28
C VAL A 28 10.76 36.19 8.30
N ASP A 29 11.12 36.06 7.02
CA ASP A 29 10.61 36.93 5.97
C ASP A 29 9.10 36.73 5.77
N VAL A 30 8.39 37.84 5.59
CA VAL A 30 6.96 37.82 5.27
C VAL A 30 6.79 37.78 3.76
N VAL A 31 6.21 36.69 3.28
CA VAL A 31 5.96 36.48 1.85
C VAL A 31 4.74 37.31 1.41
N PRO A 32 4.86 38.20 0.40
CA PRO A 32 3.70 38.90 -0.14
C PRO A 32 2.69 37.90 -0.74
N PRO A 33 1.36 38.13 -0.60
CA PRO A 33 0.37 37.20 -1.13
C PRO A 33 0.37 37.18 -2.67
N GLY A 34 0.38 35.98 -3.26
CA GLY A 34 0.05 35.74 -4.67
C GLY A 34 -1.45 35.91 -4.95
N ASP A 35 -1.89 35.72 -6.19
CA ASP A 35 -3.22 36.13 -6.66
C ASP A 35 -4.41 35.62 -5.82
N ASN A 36 -4.37 34.36 -5.38
CA ASN A 36 -5.41 33.72 -4.56
C ASN A 36 -5.01 33.55 -3.08
N GLU A 37 -4.07 34.38 -2.61
CA GLU A 37 -3.57 34.31 -1.24
C GLU A 37 -3.92 35.57 -0.45
N ILE A 38 -3.90 35.40 0.87
CA ILE A 38 -4.08 36.47 1.84
C ILE A 38 -2.92 36.46 2.83
N LEU A 39 -2.55 37.65 3.29
CA LEU A 39 -1.62 37.84 4.40
C LEU A 39 -2.41 38.15 5.66
N VAL A 40 -2.36 37.25 6.63
CA VAL A 40 -3.02 37.37 7.92
C VAL A 40 -2.02 37.85 8.96
N ARG A 41 -2.35 38.95 9.66
CA ARG A 41 -1.71 39.28 10.94
C ARG A 41 -2.37 38.43 12.02
N VAL A 42 -1.63 37.45 12.52
CA VAL A 42 -2.15 36.53 13.54
C VAL A 42 -2.22 37.27 14.87
N GLU A 43 -3.38 37.20 15.52
CA GLU A 43 -3.62 37.87 16.80
C GLU A 43 -3.94 36.87 17.92
N ALA A 44 -4.35 35.65 17.58
CA ALA A 44 -4.56 34.58 18.55
C ALA A 44 -4.30 33.21 17.93
N SER A 45 -3.67 32.30 18.66
CA SER A 45 -3.48 30.91 18.27
C SER A 45 -3.46 30.05 19.54
N PRO A 46 -4.26 28.97 19.62
CA PRO A 46 -4.35 28.14 20.81
C PRO A 46 -3.13 27.21 20.92
N ILE A 47 -2.86 26.76 22.14
CA ILE A 47 -1.92 25.67 22.40
C ILE A 47 -2.71 24.39 22.62
N ASN A 48 -2.84 23.59 21.57
CA ASN A 48 -3.50 22.29 21.62
C ASN A 48 -2.50 21.16 21.95
N PRO A 49 -2.97 20.01 22.48
CA PRO A 49 -2.10 18.84 22.67
C PRO A 49 -1.37 18.36 21.41
N SER A 50 -1.98 18.53 20.24
CA SER A 50 -1.35 18.23 18.94
C SER A 50 -0.18 19.16 18.62
N ASP A 51 -0.27 20.44 19.01
CA ASP A 51 0.83 21.39 18.85
C ASP A 51 2.01 21.01 19.75
N LEU A 52 1.74 20.54 20.97
CA LEU A 52 2.76 20.11 21.93
C LEU A 52 3.61 18.96 21.39
N GLY A 53 3.00 17.99 20.70
CA GLY A 53 3.73 16.89 20.06
C GLY A 53 4.81 17.36 19.09
N LEU A 54 4.55 18.44 18.34
CA LEU A 54 5.55 19.05 17.46
C LEU A 54 6.45 20.03 18.22
N LEU A 55 5.90 20.82 19.13
CA LEU A 55 6.59 21.85 19.90
C LEU A 55 7.72 21.25 20.72
N VAL A 56 7.39 20.30 21.61
CA VAL A 56 8.35 19.72 22.55
C VAL A 56 8.87 18.35 22.09
N GLY A 57 8.29 17.77 21.03
CA GLY A 57 8.69 16.46 20.55
C GLY A 57 8.52 15.39 21.62
N MET A 58 9.56 14.58 21.81
CA MET A 58 9.69 13.60 22.88
C MET A 58 10.75 14.02 23.92
N ALA A 59 10.98 15.32 24.09
CA ALA A 59 11.96 15.83 25.04
C ALA A 59 11.50 15.66 26.49
N ASP A 60 12.44 15.39 27.38
CA ASP A 60 12.21 15.38 28.83
C ASP A 60 12.21 16.81 29.35
N LEU A 61 11.02 17.40 29.52
CA LEU A 61 10.88 18.76 30.00
C LEU A 61 11.37 18.96 31.45
N SER A 62 11.64 17.90 32.22
CA SER A 62 12.29 18.03 33.52
C SER A 62 13.76 18.44 33.40
N THR A 63 14.37 18.20 32.23
CA THR A 63 15.74 18.61 31.89
C THR A 63 15.79 19.98 31.22
N ALA A 64 14.64 20.64 31.02
CA ALA A 64 14.57 21.88 30.27
C ALA A 64 15.29 23.03 30.98
N VAL A 65 16.08 23.79 30.22
CA VAL A 65 16.88 24.92 30.68
C VAL A 65 16.49 26.16 29.89
N GLN A 66 16.21 27.25 30.61
CA GLN A 66 16.01 28.56 30.02
C GLN A 66 17.34 29.14 29.52
N GLY A 67 17.36 29.60 28.28
CA GLY A 67 18.45 30.34 27.66
C GLY A 67 17.96 31.60 26.92
N GLY A 68 18.86 32.20 26.14
CA GLY A 68 18.57 33.39 25.35
C GLY A 68 18.56 34.70 26.17
N SER A 69 18.14 35.79 25.54
CA SER A 69 17.93 37.09 26.20
C SER A 69 16.44 37.33 26.44
N ALA A 70 16.09 38.34 27.25
CA ALA A 70 14.69 38.72 27.46
C ALA A 70 13.95 39.10 26.15
N SER A 71 14.67 39.54 25.12
CA SER A 71 14.12 39.88 23.80
C SER A 71 14.17 38.75 22.78
N ALA A 72 14.86 37.64 23.10
CA ALA A 72 15.01 36.46 22.26
C ALA A 72 15.18 35.22 23.16
N PRO A 73 14.12 34.81 23.89
CA PRO A 73 14.19 33.69 24.81
C PRO A 73 14.38 32.37 24.05
N THR A 74 15.11 31.44 24.64
CA THR A 74 15.25 30.08 24.13
C THR A 74 15.03 29.06 25.25
N ILE A 75 14.62 27.85 24.91
CA ILE A 75 14.55 26.73 25.85
C ILE A 75 15.26 25.53 25.23
N SER A 76 16.14 24.87 25.98
CA SER A 76 16.77 23.63 25.55
C SER A 76 16.40 22.49 26.48
N ALA A 77 16.08 21.31 25.98
CA ALA A 77 15.81 20.11 26.79
C ALA A 77 16.49 18.88 26.17
N ASP A 78 16.82 17.90 27.01
CA ASP A 78 17.33 16.61 26.56
C ASP A 78 16.22 15.74 25.97
N ILE A 79 16.55 15.02 24.90
CA ILE A 79 15.72 13.92 24.43
C ILE A 79 16.35 12.62 24.96
N PRO A 80 15.60 11.81 25.73
CA PRO A 80 16.10 10.52 26.19
C PRO A 80 16.65 9.69 25.04
N SER A 81 17.83 9.10 25.21
CA SER A 81 18.55 8.42 24.12
C SER A 81 17.73 7.31 23.44
N GLY A 82 16.90 6.61 24.21
CA GLY A 82 15.98 5.57 23.69
C GLY A 82 14.86 6.12 22.79
N LEU A 83 14.57 7.43 22.85
CA LEU A 83 13.54 8.10 22.07
C LEU A 83 14.09 8.83 20.83
N LEU A 84 15.42 8.97 20.71
CA LEU A 84 16.07 9.67 19.60
C LEU A 84 15.71 9.09 18.23
N LYS A 85 15.65 7.76 18.12
CA LYS A 85 15.29 7.08 16.86
C LYS A 85 13.93 7.50 16.30
N HIS A 86 12.98 7.83 17.18
CA HIS A 86 11.64 8.28 16.79
C HIS A 86 11.61 9.72 16.27
N MET A 87 12.68 10.49 16.48
CA MET A 87 12.78 11.89 16.08
C MET A 87 13.70 12.10 14.85
N THR A 88 14.27 11.02 14.29
CA THR A 88 15.22 11.07 13.16
C THR A 88 14.68 11.82 11.94
N GLY A 89 13.39 11.65 11.64
CA GLY A 89 12.71 12.32 10.52
C GLY A 89 12.62 13.85 10.62
N ARG A 90 13.07 14.46 11.72
CA ARG A 90 13.10 15.93 11.90
C ARG A 90 14.42 16.41 12.49
N PHE A 91 15.47 15.59 12.44
CA PHE A 91 16.78 15.98 12.96
C PHE A 91 17.35 17.16 12.20
N ASP A 92 17.88 18.10 12.97
CA ASP A 92 18.53 19.33 12.51
C ASP A 92 17.62 20.23 11.64
N GLU A 93 16.30 19.96 11.63
CA GLU A 93 15.30 20.76 10.94
C GLU A 93 14.56 21.69 11.92
N SER A 94 14.59 23.00 11.61
CA SER A 94 13.95 24.03 12.42
C SER A 94 12.46 24.18 12.08
N MET A 95 11.62 23.40 12.76
CA MET A 95 10.19 23.29 12.43
C MET A 95 9.38 24.50 12.92
N PRO A 96 8.49 25.09 12.10
CA PRO A 96 7.43 25.96 12.60
C PRO A 96 6.37 25.19 13.38
N VAL A 97 5.67 25.85 14.30
CA VAL A 97 4.65 25.22 15.17
C VAL A 97 3.32 26.00 15.15
N GLY A 98 2.23 25.34 15.51
CA GLY A 98 0.88 25.90 15.63
C GLY A 98 0.00 25.51 14.44
N ASN A 99 -0.96 24.63 14.68
CA ASN A 99 -1.86 24.11 13.64
C ASN A 99 -2.86 25.17 13.16
N GLU A 100 -3.54 25.82 14.10
CA GLU A 100 -4.64 26.75 13.87
C GLU A 100 -4.43 28.10 14.56
N GLY A 101 -5.15 29.10 14.12
CA GLY A 101 -5.18 30.42 14.76
C GLY A 101 -6.13 31.36 14.04
N ALA A 102 -6.16 32.61 14.47
CA ALA A 102 -7.00 33.63 13.87
C ALA A 102 -6.31 34.99 13.87
N GLY A 103 -6.78 35.84 12.97
CA GLY A 103 -6.19 37.15 12.78
C GLY A 103 -6.97 38.00 11.80
N VAL A 104 -6.37 39.12 11.42
CA VAL A 104 -6.95 40.07 10.47
C VAL A 104 -6.19 40.01 9.15
N VAL A 105 -6.92 39.98 8.03
CA VAL A 105 -6.31 40.05 6.70
C VAL A 105 -5.80 41.48 6.45
N ILE A 106 -4.49 41.63 6.31
CA ILE A 106 -3.82 42.94 6.13
C ILE A 106 -3.28 43.17 4.71
N ALA A 107 -3.16 42.10 3.91
CA ALA A 107 -2.92 42.19 2.48
C ALA A 107 -3.60 41.02 1.76
N ALA A 108 -3.91 41.18 0.47
CA ALA A 108 -4.55 40.17 -0.35
C ALA A 108 -4.02 40.23 -1.78
N GLY A 109 -4.01 39.06 -2.43
CA GLY A 109 -3.76 38.89 -3.86
C GLY A 109 -4.77 39.59 -4.75
N SER A 110 -4.53 39.55 -6.06
CA SER A 110 -5.34 40.28 -7.04
C SER A 110 -6.72 39.67 -7.31
N SER A 111 -7.00 38.43 -6.89
CA SER A 111 -8.29 37.77 -7.17
C SER A 111 -9.45 38.39 -6.40
N ALA A 112 -10.66 38.25 -6.95
CA ALA A 112 -11.87 38.81 -6.34
C ALA A 112 -12.14 38.18 -4.96
N GLU A 113 -11.88 36.88 -4.84
CA GLU A 113 -12.02 36.10 -3.62
C GLU A 113 -11.04 36.57 -2.55
N ALA A 114 -9.77 36.81 -2.89
CA ALA A 114 -8.77 37.33 -1.97
C ALA A 114 -9.09 38.76 -1.54
N GLN A 115 -9.45 39.63 -2.49
CA GLN A 115 -9.84 41.00 -2.22
C GLN A 115 -11.07 41.10 -1.30
N ALA A 116 -12.03 40.16 -1.42
CA ALA A 116 -13.21 40.11 -0.56
C ALA A 116 -12.88 39.86 0.92
N LEU A 117 -11.70 39.30 1.22
CA LEU A 117 -11.25 39.04 2.59
C LEU A 117 -10.46 40.18 3.21
N MET A 118 -10.07 41.21 2.45
CA MET A 118 -9.28 42.33 2.96
C MET A 118 -9.96 42.98 4.19
N GLY A 119 -9.21 43.09 5.30
CA GLY A 119 -9.68 43.68 6.55
C GLY A 119 -10.63 42.80 7.37
N LYS A 120 -10.96 41.58 6.92
CA LYS A 120 -11.82 40.65 7.67
C LYS A 120 -11.04 39.92 8.76
N THR A 121 -11.73 39.60 9.85
CA THR A 121 -11.29 38.59 10.82
C THR A 121 -11.48 37.22 10.20
N VAL A 122 -10.41 36.42 10.18
CA VAL A 122 -10.44 35.05 9.68
C VAL A 122 -9.84 34.10 10.71
N ALA A 123 -10.46 32.92 10.86
CA ALA A 123 -9.81 31.78 11.45
C ALA A 123 -9.06 31.00 10.35
N VAL A 124 -7.96 30.36 10.70
CA VAL A 124 -7.05 29.69 9.76
C VAL A 124 -6.61 28.34 10.29
N LEU A 125 -6.62 27.32 9.42
CA LEU A 125 -5.94 26.04 9.60
C LEU A 125 -4.84 25.92 8.54
N GLY A 126 -3.68 26.50 8.82
CA GLY A 126 -2.63 26.73 7.82
C GLY A 126 -1.23 26.31 8.25
N GLY A 127 -1.08 25.76 9.46
CA GLY A 127 0.22 25.46 10.06
C GLY A 127 1.05 26.72 10.33
N ALA A 128 2.12 26.54 11.13
CA ALA A 128 3.02 27.62 11.51
C ALA A 128 2.33 28.83 12.16
N MET A 129 1.22 28.63 12.86
CA MET A 129 0.38 29.71 13.39
C MET A 129 0.98 30.41 14.61
N TYR A 130 2.04 29.87 15.23
CA TYR A 130 2.83 30.57 16.25
C TYR A 130 3.78 31.59 15.61
N SER A 131 3.19 32.52 14.87
CA SER A 131 3.87 33.53 14.06
C SER A 131 3.09 34.84 14.10
N GLN A 132 3.76 35.97 13.91
CA GLN A 132 3.07 37.26 13.80
C GLN A 132 2.29 37.42 12.49
N TYR A 133 2.78 36.81 11.41
CA TYR A 133 2.19 36.90 10.07
C TYR A 133 2.21 35.57 9.35
N ARG A 134 1.16 35.27 8.59
CA ARG A 134 1.07 34.08 7.74
C ARG A 134 0.42 34.40 6.41
N THR A 135 1.06 33.95 5.33
CA THR A 135 0.54 34.00 3.96
C THR A 135 0.00 32.62 3.59
N LEU A 136 -1.24 32.58 3.12
CA LEU A 136 -1.98 31.36 2.86
C LEU A 136 -3.07 31.57 1.82
N HIS A 137 -3.47 30.48 1.17
CA HIS A 137 -4.52 30.48 0.16
C HIS A 137 -5.89 30.80 0.78
N VAL A 138 -6.75 31.53 0.06
CA VAL A 138 -8.09 31.94 0.53
C VAL A 138 -8.94 30.77 1.02
N GLY A 139 -8.79 29.58 0.43
CA GLY A 139 -9.51 28.36 0.82
C GLY A 139 -9.11 27.77 2.19
N GLN A 140 -8.05 28.28 2.81
CA GLN A 140 -7.61 27.89 4.16
C GLN A 140 -8.16 28.82 5.25
N ALA A 141 -8.90 29.86 4.86
CA ALA A 141 -9.49 30.83 5.77
C ALA A 141 -11.00 30.58 5.95
N LEU A 142 -11.46 30.63 7.20
CA LEU A 142 -12.86 30.70 7.57
C LEU A 142 -13.18 32.15 7.97
N VAL A 143 -14.04 32.79 7.18
CA VAL A 143 -14.46 34.17 7.44
C VAL A 143 -15.41 34.20 8.62
N MET A 144 -15.11 35.04 9.60
CA MET A 144 -15.93 35.18 10.80
C MET A 144 -16.98 36.26 10.62
N HIS A 145 -18.09 36.13 11.34
CA HIS A 145 -19.14 37.14 11.38
C HIS A 145 -18.63 38.47 11.93
N ASP A 146 -19.22 39.58 11.48
CA ASP A 146 -18.82 40.91 11.90
C ASP A 146 -18.91 41.04 13.44
N GLY A 147 -17.84 41.57 14.04
CA GLY A 147 -17.73 41.76 15.47
C GLY A 147 -17.24 40.53 16.25
N VAL A 148 -16.97 39.39 15.61
CA VAL A 148 -16.22 38.27 16.21
C VAL A 148 -14.72 38.60 16.20
N THR A 149 -14.08 38.43 17.35
CA THR A 149 -12.66 38.73 17.54
C THR A 149 -11.76 37.55 17.14
N PRO A 150 -10.47 37.78 16.80
CA PRO A 150 -9.51 36.70 16.61
C PRO A 150 -9.39 35.75 17.80
N ALA A 151 -9.41 36.26 19.04
CA ALA A 151 -9.36 35.42 20.24
C ALA A 151 -10.54 34.43 20.33
N GLU A 152 -11.75 34.90 20.01
CA GLU A 152 -12.94 34.04 19.94
C GLU A 152 -12.85 33.01 18.80
N SER A 153 -12.06 33.29 17.77
CA SER A 153 -11.95 32.48 16.53
C SER A 153 -10.74 31.56 16.51
N ALA A 154 -9.88 31.63 17.52
CA ALA A 154 -8.55 31.00 17.48
C ALA A 154 -8.61 29.46 17.42
N SER A 155 -9.68 28.86 17.97
CA SER A 155 -9.87 27.41 18.08
C SER A 155 -11.02 26.90 17.21
N CYS A 156 -11.24 27.48 16.01
CA CYS A 156 -12.38 27.16 15.14
C CYS A 156 -12.25 25.86 14.33
N PHE A 157 -11.08 25.23 14.26
CA PHE A 157 -10.88 24.05 13.42
C PHE A 157 -10.72 22.78 14.24
N VAL A 158 -9.69 22.68 15.09
CA VAL A 158 -9.28 21.39 15.65
C VAL A 158 -10.37 20.81 16.56
N ASN A 159 -10.71 21.50 17.65
CA ASN A 159 -11.72 20.97 18.60
C ASN A 159 -13.15 20.96 18.01
N PRO A 160 -13.65 22.04 17.40
CA PRO A 160 -15.02 22.09 16.88
C PRO A 160 -15.30 21.08 15.76
N LEU A 161 -14.41 20.99 14.77
CA LEU A 161 -14.61 20.07 13.64
C LEU A 161 -14.37 18.62 14.07
N THR A 162 -13.54 18.37 15.08
CA THR A 162 -13.42 17.03 15.66
C THR A 162 -14.73 16.63 16.35
N ALA A 163 -15.31 17.50 17.19
CA ALA A 163 -16.58 17.21 17.86
C ALA A 163 -17.73 17.00 16.88
N LEU A 164 -17.84 17.85 15.85
CA LEU A 164 -18.80 17.64 14.75
C LEU A 164 -18.51 16.35 13.97
N GLY A 165 -17.23 16.05 13.73
CA GLY A 165 -16.81 14.86 13.02
C GLY A 165 -17.12 13.55 13.75
N MET A 166 -17.14 13.56 15.09
CA MET A 166 -17.59 12.41 15.89
C MET A 166 -19.07 12.10 15.63
N VAL A 167 -19.93 13.13 15.63
CA VAL A 167 -21.37 12.98 15.35
C VAL A 167 -21.62 12.56 13.90
N GLU A 168 -20.84 13.11 12.96
CA GLU A 168 -20.97 12.73 11.55
C GLU A 168 -20.48 11.29 11.29
N THR A 169 -19.37 10.89 11.91
CA THR A 169 -18.86 9.51 11.86
C THR A 169 -19.91 8.53 12.42
N MET A 170 -20.55 8.88 13.54
CA MET A 170 -21.65 8.10 14.10
C MET A 170 -22.77 7.88 13.08
N ARG A 171 -23.21 8.95 12.40
CA ARG A 171 -24.27 8.87 11.37
C ARG A 171 -23.82 8.04 10.17
N MET A 172 -22.62 8.25 9.67
CA MET A 172 -22.06 7.54 8.51
C MET A 172 -21.90 6.04 8.75
N GLU A 173 -21.54 5.64 9.97
CA GLU A 173 -21.33 4.24 10.35
C GLU A 173 -22.60 3.57 10.87
N GLY A 174 -23.75 4.26 10.81
CA GLY A 174 -25.06 3.68 11.14
C GLY A 174 -25.33 3.54 12.64
N TYR A 175 -24.62 4.28 13.50
CA TYR A 175 -24.85 4.30 14.93
C TYR A 175 -25.89 5.36 15.33
N SER A 176 -26.62 5.10 16.41
CA SER A 176 -27.66 6.00 16.93
C SER A 176 -27.21 6.84 18.12
N GLY A 177 -26.07 6.53 18.72
CA GLY A 177 -25.51 7.23 19.88
C GLY A 177 -24.02 6.96 20.01
N LEU A 178 -23.33 7.79 20.79
CA LEU A 178 -21.88 7.67 20.98
C LEU A 178 -21.46 7.78 22.45
N ILE A 179 -20.27 7.28 22.73
CA ILE A 179 -19.56 7.40 24.00
C ILE A 179 -18.36 8.32 23.78
N HIS A 180 -18.09 9.25 24.70
CA HIS A 180 -16.91 10.09 24.65
C HIS A 180 -16.18 10.09 25.99
N THR A 181 -14.86 9.89 25.95
CA THR A 181 -14.01 9.86 27.15
C THR A 181 -13.26 11.17 27.35
N ALA A 182 -12.74 11.40 28.56
CA ALA A 182 -12.19 12.69 28.96
C ALA A 182 -13.18 13.85 28.65
N ALA A 183 -14.47 13.58 28.88
CA ALA A 183 -15.56 14.39 28.35
C ALA A 183 -15.64 15.80 28.97
N ALA A 184 -14.98 16.05 30.09
CA ALA A 184 -14.87 17.40 30.67
C ALA A 184 -13.87 18.32 29.95
N SER A 185 -13.12 17.80 28.96
CA SER A 185 -12.27 18.62 28.07
C SER A 185 -13.07 19.67 27.30
N ASN A 186 -12.40 20.71 26.78
CA ASN A 186 -13.06 21.73 25.95
C ASN A 186 -13.83 21.10 24.77
N LEU A 187 -13.22 20.12 24.09
CA LEU A 187 -13.85 19.37 23.02
C LEU A 187 -15.07 18.57 23.52
N GLY A 188 -14.95 17.86 24.64
CA GLY A 188 -16.08 17.11 25.20
C GLY A 188 -17.26 17.99 25.63
N GLN A 189 -16.99 19.19 26.17
CA GLN A 189 -18.03 20.18 26.45
C GLN A 189 -18.71 20.70 25.17
N MET A 190 -17.96 20.89 24.07
CA MET A 190 -18.55 21.21 22.76
C MET A 190 -19.41 20.06 22.26
N LEU A 191 -18.90 18.83 22.29
CA LEU A 191 -19.64 17.63 21.88
C LEU A 191 -20.94 17.47 22.67
N GLN A 192 -20.92 17.70 23.98
CA GLN A 192 -22.12 17.66 24.82
C GLN A 192 -23.18 18.68 24.36
N LYS A 193 -22.78 19.91 24.03
CA LYS A 193 -23.69 20.93 23.50
C LYS A 193 -24.24 20.57 22.13
N ILE A 194 -23.38 20.04 21.23
CA ILE A 194 -23.79 19.55 19.90
C ILE A 194 -24.83 18.45 20.06
N CYS A 195 -24.58 17.46 20.90
CA CYS A 195 -25.49 16.33 21.10
C CYS A 195 -26.84 16.76 21.70
N ILE A 196 -26.87 17.77 22.58
CA ILE A 196 -28.14 18.36 23.04
C ILE A 196 -28.88 19.06 21.88
N ALA A 197 -28.17 19.84 21.07
CA ALA A 197 -28.77 20.59 19.97
C ALA A 197 -29.28 19.68 18.84
N ASP A 198 -28.60 18.57 18.59
CA ASP A 198 -28.85 17.63 17.49
C ASP A 198 -29.69 16.41 17.93
N ASP A 199 -30.15 16.36 19.19
CA ASP A 199 -30.89 15.24 19.79
C ASP A 199 -30.15 13.89 19.64
N VAL A 200 -28.84 13.90 19.89
CA VAL A 200 -27.97 12.72 19.81
C VAL A 200 -27.72 12.14 21.21
N PRO A 201 -28.04 10.86 21.46
CA PRO A 201 -27.65 10.17 22.70
C PRO A 201 -26.13 10.14 22.90
N LEU A 202 -25.67 10.69 24.03
CA LEU A 202 -24.27 10.75 24.42
C LEU A 202 -24.06 10.19 25.82
N VAL A 203 -23.10 9.26 25.94
CA VAL A 203 -22.57 8.80 27.22
C VAL A 203 -21.20 9.44 27.45
N ASN A 204 -21.10 10.27 28.49
CA ASN A 204 -19.86 10.94 28.85
C ASN A 204 -19.08 10.13 29.88
N VAL A 205 -17.81 9.86 29.63
CA VAL A 205 -16.91 9.23 30.60
C VAL A 205 -15.89 10.25 31.12
N VAL A 206 -15.83 10.37 32.45
CA VAL A 206 -14.90 11.25 33.18
C VAL A 206 -14.14 10.43 34.23
N ARG A 207 -13.14 11.04 34.86
CA ARG A 207 -12.29 10.36 35.87
C ARG A 207 -12.35 10.96 37.27
N LYS A 208 -13.15 12.02 37.46
CA LYS A 208 -13.30 12.71 38.75
C LYS A 208 -14.77 13.16 38.96
N PRO A 209 -15.28 13.15 40.20
CA PRO A 209 -16.65 13.59 40.50
C PRO A 209 -16.95 15.04 40.10
N GLU A 210 -16.00 15.96 40.26
CA GLU A 210 -16.17 17.37 39.89
C GLU A 210 -16.33 17.57 38.37
N GLN A 211 -15.71 16.71 37.56
CA GLN A 211 -15.89 16.70 36.10
C GLN A 211 -17.30 16.22 35.74
N ALA A 212 -17.83 15.25 36.49
CA ALA A 212 -19.20 14.78 36.29
C ALA A 212 -20.23 15.87 36.63
N ALA A 213 -20.00 16.63 37.70
CA ALA A 213 -20.84 17.76 38.08
C ALA A 213 -20.85 18.85 36.99
N LEU A 214 -19.67 19.21 36.46
CA LEU A 214 -19.54 20.17 35.36
C LEU A 214 -20.40 19.79 34.14
N LEU A 215 -20.34 18.53 33.71
CA LEU A 215 -21.10 18.07 32.54
C LEU A 215 -22.62 18.03 32.81
N LYS A 216 -23.03 17.68 34.04
CA LYS A 216 -24.45 17.73 34.44
C LYS A 216 -24.99 19.15 34.44
N ASP A 217 -24.21 20.13 34.88
CA ASP A 217 -24.56 21.55 34.82
C ASP A 217 -24.69 22.05 33.36
N LEU A 218 -23.96 21.41 32.42
CA LEU A 218 -24.10 21.61 30.97
C LEU A 218 -25.27 20.82 30.35
N GLY A 219 -26.06 20.10 31.15
CA GLY A 219 -27.23 19.36 30.69
C GLY A 219 -26.97 17.90 30.30
N ALA A 220 -25.80 17.34 30.60
CA ALA A 220 -25.51 15.94 30.32
C ALA A 220 -26.42 15.00 31.13
N LYS A 221 -27.14 14.13 30.42
CA LYS A 221 -28.02 13.12 31.03
C LYS A 221 -27.27 11.88 31.51
N TYR A 222 -26.28 11.42 30.75
CA TYR A 222 -25.49 10.22 31.06
C TYR A 222 -24.02 10.60 31.25
N VAL A 223 -23.55 10.49 32.48
CA VAL A 223 -22.15 10.75 32.87
C VAL A 223 -21.68 9.64 33.80
N CYS A 224 -20.66 8.90 33.37
CA CYS A 224 -20.05 7.78 34.08
C CYS A 224 -18.67 8.21 34.57
N ASP A 225 -18.41 8.06 35.87
CA ASP A 225 -17.14 8.41 36.49
C ASP A 225 -16.31 7.13 36.70
N SER A 226 -15.19 7.02 35.98
CA SER A 226 -14.31 5.84 35.99
C SER A 226 -13.57 5.64 37.31
N SER A 227 -13.64 6.60 38.24
CA SER A 227 -13.08 6.46 39.58
C SER A 227 -14.02 5.77 40.57
N GLN A 228 -15.29 5.56 40.21
CA GLN A 228 -16.28 4.92 41.07
C GLN A 228 -16.27 3.40 40.91
N ASP A 229 -16.48 2.67 42.01
CA ASP A 229 -16.61 1.21 41.99
C ASP A 229 -17.79 0.73 41.12
N THR A 230 -18.80 1.59 40.92
CA THR A 230 -19.99 1.31 40.08
C THR A 230 -19.78 1.58 38.60
N PHE A 231 -18.61 2.07 38.18
CA PHE A 231 -18.37 2.56 36.81
C PHE A 231 -18.85 1.61 35.71
N MET A 232 -18.48 0.33 35.77
CA MET A 232 -18.86 -0.65 34.75
C MET A 232 -20.37 -0.86 34.66
N GLN A 233 -21.07 -0.84 35.80
CA GLN A 233 -22.53 -0.97 35.84
C GLN A 233 -23.18 0.30 35.28
N ASP A 234 -22.74 1.47 35.74
CA ASP A 234 -23.25 2.77 35.29
C ASP A 234 -23.05 2.96 33.78
N LEU A 235 -21.90 2.54 33.25
CA LEU A 235 -21.60 2.58 31.82
C LEU A 235 -22.48 1.61 31.03
N THR A 236 -22.67 0.38 31.50
CA THR A 236 -23.54 -0.60 30.85
C THR A 236 -25.00 -0.12 30.80
N ASP A 237 -25.52 0.43 31.90
CA ASP A 237 -26.88 0.96 31.97
C ASP A 237 -27.05 2.19 31.06
N ALA A 238 -26.05 3.07 31.00
CA ALA A 238 -26.05 4.20 30.10
C ALA A 238 -26.05 3.77 28.62
N ILE A 239 -25.25 2.76 28.25
CA ILE A 239 -25.22 2.21 26.89
C ILE A 239 -26.57 1.56 26.55
N ALA A 240 -27.15 0.77 27.45
CA ALA A 240 -28.46 0.16 27.24
C ALA A 240 -29.57 1.21 27.03
N ALA A 241 -29.50 2.34 27.74
CA ALA A 241 -30.46 3.42 27.62
C ALA A 241 -30.28 4.30 26.37
N THR A 242 -29.10 4.27 25.73
CA THR A 242 -28.74 5.16 24.62
C THR A 242 -28.52 4.45 23.28
N GLY A 243 -28.21 3.15 23.29
CA GLY A 243 -27.75 2.42 22.11
C GLY A 243 -26.36 2.84 21.63
N ALA A 244 -25.53 3.43 22.50
CA ALA A 244 -24.22 3.94 22.14
C ALA A 244 -23.17 2.82 21.98
N TYR A 245 -23.07 2.27 20.77
CA TYR A 245 -22.11 1.22 20.40
C TYR A 245 -20.89 1.73 19.61
N LEU A 246 -20.71 3.05 19.58
CA LEU A 246 -19.55 3.75 19.04
C LEU A 246 -18.92 4.61 20.13
N ALA A 247 -17.60 4.54 20.31
CA ALA A 247 -16.89 5.36 21.27
C ALA A 247 -15.72 6.13 20.65
N PHE A 248 -15.47 7.32 21.18
CA PHE A 248 -14.28 8.12 20.92
C PHE A 248 -13.46 8.25 22.20
N ASP A 249 -12.32 7.57 22.21
CA ASP A 249 -11.40 7.50 23.32
C ASP A 249 -10.23 8.50 23.18
N ALA A 250 -10.11 9.40 24.15
CA ALA A 250 -9.04 10.39 24.25
C ALA A 250 -7.86 9.87 25.08
N THR A 251 -8.04 8.80 25.86
CA THR A 251 -6.96 8.24 26.69
C THR A 251 -5.98 7.47 25.83
N GLY A 252 -6.47 6.55 25.00
CA GLY A 252 -5.66 5.70 24.13
C GLY A 252 -5.00 4.56 24.89
N GLY A 253 -4.16 4.88 25.87
CA GLY A 253 -3.54 3.91 26.78
C GLY A 253 -4.49 3.37 27.86
N GLY A 254 -4.02 2.33 28.56
CA GLY A 254 -4.73 1.73 29.70
C GLY A 254 -5.85 0.76 29.30
N GLU A 255 -6.78 0.51 30.23
CA GLU A 255 -7.85 -0.49 30.07
C GLU A 255 -9.21 0.09 29.62
N LEU A 256 -9.33 1.41 29.49
CA LEU A 256 -10.63 2.07 29.30
C LEU A 256 -11.34 1.63 28.01
N ALA A 257 -10.61 1.50 26.89
CA ALA A 257 -11.16 0.96 25.64
C ALA A 257 -11.71 -0.47 25.83
N SER A 258 -11.02 -1.32 26.60
CA SER A 258 -11.48 -2.68 26.90
C SER A 258 -12.73 -2.68 27.78
N GLN A 259 -12.80 -1.77 28.75
CA GLN A 259 -13.95 -1.61 29.64
C GLN A 259 -15.18 -1.15 28.84
N ILE A 260 -15.00 -0.19 27.93
CA ILE A 260 -16.06 0.29 27.04
C ILE A 260 -16.60 -0.85 26.17
N LEU A 261 -15.74 -1.60 25.48
CA LEU A 261 -16.16 -2.74 24.67
C LEU A 261 -16.90 -3.80 25.49
N SER A 262 -16.44 -4.07 26.72
CA SER A 262 -17.08 -5.03 27.64
C SER A 262 -18.46 -4.56 28.08
N ALA A 263 -18.62 -3.26 28.41
CA ALA A 263 -19.90 -2.68 28.79
C ALA A 263 -20.89 -2.64 27.62
N MET A 264 -20.39 -2.35 26.41
CA MET A 264 -21.17 -2.45 25.18
C MET A 264 -21.69 -3.88 24.97
N GLU A 265 -20.83 -4.89 25.08
CA GLU A 265 -21.28 -6.27 24.94
C GLU A 265 -22.32 -6.64 26.00
N ALA A 266 -22.07 -6.28 27.27
CA ALA A 266 -23.01 -6.54 28.36
C ALA A 266 -24.39 -5.92 28.10
N ALA A 267 -24.43 -4.69 27.57
CA ALA A 267 -25.68 -4.03 27.18
C ALA A 267 -26.36 -4.73 25.99
N ALA A 268 -25.57 -5.18 25.00
CA ALA A 268 -26.09 -5.82 23.79
C ALA A 268 -26.67 -7.22 24.05
N ILE A 269 -26.04 -8.01 24.93
CA ILE A 269 -26.53 -9.36 25.26
C ILE A 269 -27.72 -9.34 26.22
N ALA A 270 -27.92 -8.27 26.98
CA ALA A 270 -29.06 -8.13 27.89
C ALA A 270 -30.41 -8.15 27.15
N THR A 271 -30.42 -7.83 25.85
CA THR A 271 -31.60 -7.86 24.98
C THR A 271 -31.56 -9.01 23.97
N ALA A 272 -30.54 -9.88 23.99
CA ALA A 272 -30.41 -11.01 23.07
C ALA A 272 -31.44 -12.11 23.39
N SER A 273 -32.16 -12.56 22.36
CA SER A 273 -33.14 -13.66 22.46
C SER A 273 -32.52 -15.05 22.39
N GLU A 274 -31.27 -15.16 21.93
CA GLU A 274 -30.58 -16.42 21.67
C GLU A 274 -29.13 -16.37 22.15
N TYR A 275 -28.61 -17.53 22.56
CA TYR A 275 -27.21 -17.67 22.91
C TYR A 275 -26.33 -17.69 21.65
N SER A 276 -25.30 -16.85 21.62
CA SER A 276 -24.29 -16.84 20.54
C SER A 276 -22.92 -17.24 21.08
N ARG A 277 -22.29 -18.21 20.41
CA ARG A 277 -20.89 -18.61 20.69
C ARG A 277 -19.91 -17.44 20.53
N TYR A 278 -20.26 -16.44 19.72
CA TYR A 278 -19.41 -15.33 19.32
C TYR A 278 -19.83 -13.99 19.94
N GLY A 279 -20.76 -13.99 20.90
CA GLY A 279 -21.32 -12.77 21.48
C GLY A 279 -22.35 -12.09 20.57
N SER A 280 -22.73 -10.86 20.91
CA SER A 280 -23.70 -10.08 20.14
C SER A 280 -23.18 -9.69 18.76
N THR A 281 -24.06 -9.76 17.76
CA THR A 281 -23.80 -9.29 16.39
C THR A 281 -23.85 -7.77 16.25
N GLN A 282 -24.30 -7.05 17.29
CA GLN A 282 -24.20 -5.60 17.34
C GLN A 282 -22.73 -5.19 17.27
N HIS A 283 -22.34 -4.52 16.18
CA HIS A 283 -20.96 -4.08 16.00
C HIS A 283 -20.59 -3.00 17.01
N LYS A 284 -19.42 -3.14 17.63
CA LYS A 284 -18.91 -2.27 18.69
C LYS A 284 -17.62 -1.61 18.24
N GLN A 285 -17.64 -0.29 18.07
CA GLN A 285 -16.49 0.46 17.56
C GLN A 285 -15.92 1.35 18.65
N VAL A 286 -14.59 1.33 18.81
CA VAL A 286 -13.86 2.31 19.63
C VAL A 286 -12.77 2.97 18.77
N TYR A 287 -12.88 4.28 18.60
CA TYR A 287 -11.85 5.09 17.98
C TYR A 287 -10.94 5.71 19.03
N ILE A 288 -9.64 5.44 18.96
CA ILE A 288 -8.62 6.18 19.70
C ILE A 288 -8.33 7.45 18.90
N TYR A 289 -8.76 8.60 19.40
CA TYR A 289 -8.53 9.91 18.77
C TYR A 289 -7.54 10.79 19.56
N GLY A 290 -7.15 10.34 20.77
CA GLY A 290 -6.17 11.00 21.62
C GLY A 290 -5.27 9.98 22.33
N GLY A 291 -4.21 10.49 22.95
CA GLY A 291 -3.22 9.69 23.69
C GLY A 291 -2.85 10.34 25.02
N LEU A 292 -3.84 10.72 25.82
CA LEU A 292 -3.61 11.32 27.14
C LEU A 292 -2.92 10.34 28.10
N ASP A 293 -3.22 9.05 27.98
CA ASP A 293 -2.49 7.97 28.64
C ASP A 293 -1.52 7.36 27.63
N ARG A 294 -0.23 7.43 27.95
CA ARG A 294 0.86 6.92 27.10
C ARG A 294 1.24 5.47 27.41
N SER A 295 0.57 4.83 28.38
CA SER A 295 0.74 3.41 28.65
C SER A 295 0.18 2.57 27.50
N PRO A 296 0.57 1.29 27.38
CA PRO A 296 0.00 0.41 26.36
C PRO A 296 -1.54 0.32 26.49
N THR A 297 -2.24 0.29 25.37
CA THR A 297 -3.65 -0.09 25.34
C THR A 297 -3.78 -1.58 25.70
N VAL A 298 -4.53 -1.89 26.76
CA VAL A 298 -4.70 -3.25 27.25
C VAL A 298 -6.12 -3.73 26.95
N LEU A 299 -6.23 -4.75 26.10
CA LEU A 299 -7.49 -5.38 25.72
C LEU A 299 -7.67 -6.75 26.40
N ARG A 300 -8.73 -6.88 27.20
CA ARG A 300 -9.15 -8.15 27.82
C ARG A 300 -10.43 -8.61 27.13
N ARG A 301 -10.28 -9.53 26.17
CA ARG A 301 -11.37 -9.97 25.29
C ARG A 301 -12.50 -10.65 26.06
N ALA A 302 -13.56 -9.89 26.33
CA ALA A 302 -14.79 -10.32 26.99
C ALA A 302 -16.05 -9.73 26.31
N TYR A 303 -15.95 -9.40 25.02
CA TYR A 303 -16.93 -8.60 24.27
C TYR A 303 -17.31 -9.17 22.90
N GLY A 304 -17.27 -10.50 22.76
CA GLY A 304 -17.64 -11.18 21.51
C GLY A 304 -16.66 -10.92 20.36
N MET A 305 -17.13 -11.15 19.12
CA MET A 305 -16.31 -11.05 17.90
C MET A 305 -16.69 -9.87 16.98
N SER A 306 -17.84 -9.24 17.16
CA SER A 306 -18.28 -8.07 16.36
C SER A 306 -17.79 -6.76 16.99
N TRP A 307 -16.50 -6.48 16.86
CA TRP A 307 -15.90 -5.25 17.37
C TRP A 307 -14.69 -4.80 16.53
N SER A 308 -14.33 -3.53 16.65
CA SER A 308 -13.08 -2.99 16.13
C SER A 308 -12.55 -1.85 17.00
N LEU A 309 -11.22 -1.69 16.97
CA LEU A 309 -10.48 -0.60 17.60
C LEU A 309 -9.58 0.01 16.53
N GLY A 310 -9.59 1.33 16.37
CA GLY A 310 -8.76 2.01 15.36
C GLY A 310 -8.46 3.46 15.70
N GLY A 311 -7.53 4.08 14.97
CA GLY A 311 -7.26 5.51 15.08
C GLY A 311 -8.33 6.35 14.40
N TRP A 312 -8.57 7.57 14.90
CA TRP A 312 -9.41 8.57 14.22
C TRP A 312 -8.70 9.92 14.19
N LEU A 313 -8.67 10.56 13.02
CA LEU A 313 -8.02 11.85 12.82
C LEU A 313 -8.92 12.79 12.02
N LEU A 314 -8.90 14.08 12.39
CA LEU A 314 -9.73 15.11 11.78
C LEU A 314 -9.45 15.28 10.28
N THR A 315 -8.17 15.33 9.87
CA THR A 315 -7.81 15.59 8.47
C THR A 315 -8.29 14.48 7.52
N PRO A 316 -8.03 13.18 7.78
CA PRO A 316 -8.63 12.09 7.01
C PRO A 316 -10.16 12.10 7.03
N PHE A 317 -10.79 12.43 8.16
CA PHE A 317 -12.25 12.55 8.25
C PHE A 317 -12.79 13.66 7.33
N LEU A 318 -12.20 14.86 7.35
CA LEU A 318 -12.62 15.97 6.49
C LEU A 318 -12.45 15.66 5.00
N GLN A 319 -11.45 14.85 4.64
CA GLN A 319 -11.30 14.32 3.28
C GLN A 319 -12.42 13.32 2.95
N LYS A 320 -12.72 12.40 3.86
CA LYS A 320 -13.75 11.35 3.71
C LYS A 320 -15.16 11.92 3.50
N VAL A 321 -15.53 12.98 4.20
CA VAL A 321 -16.88 13.60 4.06
C VAL A 321 -17.02 14.49 2.83
N GLY A 322 -15.92 14.81 2.15
CA GLY A 322 -15.92 15.67 0.97
C GLY A 322 -16.04 17.17 1.29
N ARG A 323 -15.73 17.99 0.28
CA ARG A 323 -15.61 19.46 0.42
C ARG A 323 -16.89 20.15 0.86
N GLU A 324 -18.04 19.72 0.35
CA GLU A 324 -19.34 20.33 0.65
C GLU A 324 -19.69 20.15 2.13
N LYS A 325 -19.64 18.91 2.62
CA LYS A 325 -19.92 18.62 4.03
C LYS A 325 -18.88 19.27 4.94
N ALA A 326 -17.60 19.22 4.59
CA ALA A 326 -16.55 19.91 5.35
C ALA A 326 -16.83 21.43 5.44
N GLN A 327 -17.33 22.06 4.38
CA GLN A 327 -17.70 23.48 4.39
C GLN A 327 -18.95 23.74 5.24
N GLU A 328 -19.96 22.86 5.20
CA GLU A 328 -21.14 22.93 6.07
C GLU A 328 -20.74 22.90 7.55
N LEU A 329 -19.86 21.97 7.93
CA LEU A 329 -19.35 21.86 9.30
C LEU A 329 -18.60 23.13 9.71
N ARG A 330 -17.72 23.67 8.85
CA ARG A 330 -16.99 24.92 9.10
C ARG A 330 -17.93 26.11 9.26
N GLN A 331 -18.97 26.20 8.43
CA GLN A 331 -19.95 27.28 8.50
C GLN A 331 -20.71 27.23 9.83
N ARG A 332 -21.13 26.04 10.27
CA ARG A 332 -21.77 25.86 11.57
C ARG A 332 -20.86 26.32 12.71
N VAL A 333 -19.56 26.05 12.63
CA VAL A 333 -18.60 26.56 13.63
C VAL A 333 -18.57 28.08 13.66
N ALA A 334 -18.51 28.73 12.49
CA ALA A 334 -18.53 30.20 12.43
C ALA A 334 -19.83 30.78 13.02
N ASP A 335 -20.97 30.16 12.72
CA ASP A 335 -22.30 30.61 13.16
C ASP A 335 -22.49 30.46 14.68
N GLU A 336 -21.88 29.43 15.29
CA GLU A 336 -22.06 29.07 16.71
C GLU A 336 -20.80 29.29 17.56
N VAL A 337 -19.82 30.08 17.07
CA VAL A 337 -18.51 30.28 17.71
C VAL A 337 -18.59 30.85 19.14
N ARG A 338 -19.66 31.61 19.45
CA ARG A 338 -19.90 32.20 20.78
C ARG A 338 -20.79 31.36 21.70
N THR A 339 -21.32 30.24 21.22
CA THR A 339 -22.30 29.43 21.95
C THR A 339 -21.82 27.99 22.08
N THR A 340 -22.03 27.17 21.06
CA THR A 340 -21.69 25.75 21.02
C THR A 340 -20.19 25.57 21.05
N PHE A 341 -19.46 26.35 20.25
CA PHE A 341 -18.01 26.23 20.07
C PHE A 341 -17.19 27.26 20.85
N ALA A 342 -17.81 27.92 21.83
CA ALA A 342 -17.11 28.86 22.69
C ALA A 342 -15.98 28.14 23.45
N SER A 343 -14.75 28.63 23.25
CA SER A 343 -13.55 28.15 23.94
C SER A 343 -13.20 29.08 25.09
N SER A 344 -12.76 28.50 26.20
CA SER A 344 -12.19 29.23 27.34
C SER A 344 -10.69 28.98 27.41
N TYR A 345 -9.94 30.03 27.74
CA TYR A 345 -8.49 29.99 27.86
C TYR A 345 -8.10 30.46 29.27
N ALA A 346 -7.15 29.77 29.90
CA ALA A 346 -6.69 30.12 31.25
C ALA A 346 -5.87 31.42 31.27
N ALA A 347 -5.15 31.69 30.18
CA ALA A 347 -4.34 32.89 29.99
C ALA A 347 -4.16 33.19 28.50
N GLU A 348 -3.88 34.46 28.20
CA GLU A 348 -3.36 34.90 26.91
C GLU A 348 -1.90 35.30 27.12
N ILE A 349 -1.00 34.76 26.30
CA ILE A 349 0.45 34.95 26.42
C ILE A 349 1.03 35.36 25.08
N SER A 350 2.06 36.21 25.10
CA SER A 350 2.84 36.57 23.91
C SER A 350 3.71 35.41 23.42
N LEU A 351 4.16 35.46 22.16
CA LEU A 351 5.13 34.50 21.60
C LEU A 351 6.41 34.40 22.45
N SER A 352 6.86 35.51 23.05
CA SER A 352 8.01 35.53 23.96
C SER A 352 7.72 34.86 25.31
N GLU A 353 6.51 35.06 25.85
CA GLU A 353 6.09 34.42 27.09
C GLU A 353 5.89 32.90 26.90
N ALA A 354 5.48 32.46 25.71
CA ALA A 354 5.43 31.03 25.38
C ALA A 354 6.80 30.33 25.51
N LEU A 355 7.92 31.06 25.44
CA LEU A 355 9.27 30.54 25.66
C LEU A 355 9.84 30.90 27.03
N GLN A 356 8.98 31.16 28.02
CA GLN A 356 9.34 31.16 29.43
C GLN A 356 9.13 29.77 30.01
N LEU A 357 10.17 29.22 30.63
CA LEU A 357 10.21 27.85 31.11
C LEU A 357 9.04 27.50 32.06
N ASP A 358 8.72 28.39 33.02
CA ASP A 358 7.63 28.17 33.97
C ASP A 358 6.27 28.09 33.26
N LEU A 359 6.06 28.90 32.22
CA LEU A 359 4.83 28.86 31.41
C LEU A 359 4.80 27.61 30.52
N LEU A 360 5.90 27.27 29.85
CA LEU A 360 6.04 26.02 29.08
C LEU A 360 5.70 24.82 29.94
N GLN A 361 6.28 24.71 31.14
CA GLN A 361 5.99 23.62 32.06
C GLN A 361 4.53 23.61 32.53
N THR A 362 3.87 24.77 32.60
CA THR A 362 2.46 24.87 32.98
C THR A 362 1.53 24.41 31.85
N TYR A 363 1.69 24.93 30.63
CA TYR A 363 0.80 24.58 29.52
C TYR A 363 1.15 23.24 28.87
N ALA A 364 2.37 22.72 29.06
CA ALA A 364 2.77 21.38 28.60
C ALA A 364 2.38 20.26 29.56
N GLN A 365 1.86 20.59 30.76
CA GLN A 365 1.26 19.60 31.66
C GLN A 365 0.00 19.02 31.01
N GLN A 366 0.17 17.87 30.34
CA GLN A 366 -0.90 16.93 30.09
C GLN A 366 -1.09 16.19 31.42
N ASP A 367 -2.12 16.49 32.22
CA ASP A 367 -2.38 15.86 33.53
C ASP A 367 -1.93 14.38 33.56
N GLN A 368 -0.74 14.13 34.12
CA GLN A 368 -0.13 12.81 34.16
C GLN A 368 -0.93 11.89 35.07
N VAL A 369 -1.08 10.64 34.64
CA VAL A 369 -1.62 9.55 35.44
C VAL A 369 -0.58 9.17 36.51
N SER A 370 -0.81 9.61 37.74
CA SER A 370 -0.16 9.19 38.99
C SER A 370 -1.27 9.19 40.06
N GLU A 371 -1.60 8.17 40.84
CA GLU A 371 -0.93 6.97 41.38
C GLU A 371 -1.97 5.84 41.56
N VAL A 372 -1.53 4.57 41.56
CA VAL A 372 -2.26 3.46 42.21
C VAL A 372 -1.58 3.20 43.56
N PRO A 373 -2.29 3.23 44.71
CA PRO A 373 -1.66 3.03 46.02
C PRO A 373 -1.30 1.56 46.26
N ALA A 374 -0.08 1.36 46.77
CA ALA A 374 0.52 0.07 47.07
C ALA A 374 -0.04 -0.59 48.34
N THR A 375 -0.47 -1.86 48.25
CA THR A 375 -0.48 -2.80 49.39
C THR A 375 -0.42 -4.28 48.94
N ALA A 376 0.77 -4.89 48.93
CA ALA A 376 1.02 -6.31 49.27
C ALA A 376 2.54 -6.64 49.20
N PRO A 377 3.07 -7.57 50.02
CA PRO A 377 4.47 -7.60 50.46
C PRO A 377 5.45 -8.23 49.44
N PRO A 378 6.77 -8.03 49.60
CA PRO A 378 7.75 -8.33 48.57
C PRO A 378 7.99 -9.84 48.46
N VAL A 379 7.83 -10.37 47.25
CA VAL A 379 8.46 -11.62 46.85
C VAL A 379 9.86 -11.26 46.37
N GLU A 380 10.88 -11.81 47.03
CA GLU A 380 12.28 -11.70 46.62
C GLU A 380 12.44 -12.17 45.16
N MET A 381 12.85 -11.26 44.29
CA MET A 381 13.32 -11.56 42.94
C MET A 381 14.85 -11.72 42.96
N PRO A 382 15.40 -12.72 42.25
CA PRO A 382 16.84 -12.96 42.15
C PRO A 382 17.56 -11.81 41.41
N PRO A 383 18.90 -11.69 41.57
CA PRO A 383 19.64 -10.53 41.10
C PRO A 383 19.71 -10.44 39.57
N ASP A 384 19.44 -9.21 39.10
CA ASP A 384 19.92 -8.54 37.90
C ASP A 384 20.53 -9.45 36.81
N THR A 385 19.65 -9.94 35.93
CA THR A 385 20.03 -10.18 34.54
C THR A 385 19.73 -8.90 33.76
N THR A 386 20.78 -8.27 33.26
CA THR A 386 20.73 -7.22 32.23
C THR A 386 19.74 -7.61 31.13
N VAL A 387 18.59 -6.95 31.08
CA VAL A 387 17.68 -7.04 29.93
C VAL A 387 18.04 -5.89 29.00
N GLU A 388 18.82 -6.21 27.96
CA GLU A 388 18.85 -5.40 26.74
C GLU A 388 17.41 -5.25 26.26
N ALA A 389 16.91 -4.01 26.19
CA ALA A 389 15.59 -3.74 25.63
C ALA A 389 15.67 -3.97 24.12
N SER A 390 15.25 -5.17 23.69
CA SER A 390 15.16 -5.58 22.30
C SER A 390 14.23 -4.63 21.52
N GLU A 391 14.57 -4.39 20.26
CA GLU A 391 13.68 -3.79 19.26
C GLU A 391 12.27 -4.41 19.36
N PRO A 392 11.17 -3.68 19.04
CA PRO A 392 9.87 -4.31 18.92
C PRO A 392 10.02 -5.48 17.95
N GLN A 393 9.94 -6.69 18.50
CA GLN A 393 10.23 -7.90 17.76
C GLN A 393 9.09 -8.10 16.77
N ILE A 394 9.31 -7.71 15.51
CA ILE A 394 8.39 -8.05 14.42
C ILE A 394 8.22 -9.56 14.48
N SER A 395 6.99 -10.01 14.67
CA SER A 395 6.73 -11.43 14.92
C SER A 395 7.18 -12.24 13.72
N SER A 396 8.26 -12.99 13.92
CA SER A 396 8.77 -13.95 12.95
C SER A 396 8.01 -15.26 13.12
N ASN A 397 7.47 -15.77 12.02
CA ASN A 397 6.86 -17.08 11.95
C ASN A 397 7.85 -18.05 11.29
N PRO A 398 8.43 -19.03 12.01
CA PRO A 398 9.35 -20.01 11.41
C PRO A 398 8.69 -20.90 10.36
N GLN A 399 7.35 -20.98 10.37
CA GLN A 399 6.57 -21.69 9.35
C GLN A 399 6.22 -20.80 8.17
N ARG A 400 6.60 -19.51 8.20
CA ARG A 400 6.40 -18.49 7.16
C ARG A 400 4.94 -18.11 6.92
N ASN A 401 4.73 -16.85 6.54
CA ASN A 401 3.45 -16.28 6.13
C ASN A 401 3.47 -16.04 4.61
N ALA A 402 2.30 -16.14 3.97
CA ALA A 402 2.16 -15.72 2.58
C ALA A 402 1.93 -14.22 2.55
N TYR A 403 2.86 -13.51 1.92
CA TYR A 403 2.76 -12.10 1.63
C TYR A 403 2.49 -11.91 0.13
N PHE A 404 1.57 -11.03 -0.20
CA PHE A 404 1.19 -10.70 -1.56
C PHE A 404 1.65 -9.30 -1.92
N GLY A 405 2.13 -9.11 -3.14
CA GLY A 405 2.63 -7.81 -3.56
C GLY A 405 2.74 -7.67 -5.06
N ASP A 406 3.22 -6.51 -5.48
CA ASP A 406 3.51 -6.24 -6.87
C ASP A 406 4.92 -5.63 -6.98
N THR A 407 5.70 -6.16 -7.91
CA THR A 407 7.10 -5.76 -8.14
C THR A 407 7.25 -4.90 -9.39
N HIS A 408 6.14 -4.62 -10.08
CA HIS A 408 6.15 -4.02 -11.40
C HIS A 408 5.06 -2.95 -11.57
N ILE A 409 5.37 -1.72 -11.13
CA ILE A 409 4.46 -0.57 -11.22
C ILE A 409 5.17 0.62 -11.85
N HIS A 410 4.53 1.25 -12.84
CA HIS A 410 4.98 2.52 -13.42
C HIS A 410 4.12 3.68 -12.95
N THR A 411 4.79 4.80 -12.69
CA THR A 411 4.24 6.05 -12.20
C THR A 411 4.50 7.19 -13.20
N VAL A 412 4.19 8.42 -12.80
CA VAL A 412 4.48 9.65 -13.56
C VAL A 412 5.97 9.82 -13.91
N LEU A 413 6.87 9.09 -13.24
CA LEU A 413 8.30 9.14 -13.52
C LEU A 413 8.71 8.26 -14.71
N SER A 414 7.97 7.20 -15.03
CA SER A 414 8.22 6.41 -16.23
C SER A 414 7.89 7.19 -17.49
N PHE A 415 8.73 7.05 -18.52
CA PHE A 415 8.55 7.73 -19.78
C PHE A 415 7.24 7.31 -20.47
N ASP A 416 6.94 6.02 -20.55
CA ASP A 416 5.77 5.53 -21.28
C ASP A 416 4.48 5.78 -20.52
N ALA A 417 4.45 5.56 -19.20
CA ALA A 417 3.30 5.85 -18.35
C ALA A 417 2.91 7.33 -18.45
N TYR A 418 3.88 8.25 -18.37
CA TYR A 418 3.60 9.67 -18.54
C TYR A 418 2.96 9.97 -19.91
N LEU A 419 3.53 9.41 -20.98
CA LEU A 419 3.05 9.59 -22.36
C LEU A 419 1.66 8.97 -22.57
N MET A 420 1.31 7.93 -21.82
CA MET A 420 -0.02 7.32 -21.79
C MET A 420 -1.04 8.11 -20.96
N GLY A 421 -0.60 9.15 -20.26
CA GLY A 421 -1.46 10.09 -19.53
C GLY A 421 -1.38 9.98 -18.00
N THR A 422 -0.55 9.08 -17.47
CA THR A 422 -0.45 8.84 -16.03
C THR A 422 0.18 10.00 -15.28
N ARG A 423 -0.41 10.31 -14.14
CA ARG A 423 0.01 11.42 -13.26
C ARG A 423 0.22 10.99 -11.81
N GLY A 424 -0.14 9.76 -11.45
CA GLY A 424 0.11 9.20 -10.13
C GLY A 424 1.60 9.12 -9.84
N THR A 425 1.99 9.53 -8.64
CA THR A 425 3.37 9.57 -8.14
C THR A 425 3.78 8.23 -7.51
N PRO A 426 5.08 8.03 -7.20
CA PRO A 426 5.51 6.92 -6.35
C PRO A 426 4.76 6.85 -5.00
N ASP A 427 4.53 7.98 -4.33
CA ASP A 427 3.74 8.00 -3.09
C ASP A 427 2.29 7.53 -3.32
N ASP A 428 1.65 7.95 -4.42
CA ASP A 428 0.30 7.50 -4.78
C ASP A 428 0.24 5.98 -5.01
N ALA A 429 1.26 5.40 -5.68
CA ALA A 429 1.34 3.96 -5.90
C ALA A 429 1.41 3.18 -4.58
N TYR A 430 2.22 3.66 -3.62
CA TYR A 430 2.30 3.06 -2.29
C TYR A 430 1.02 3.28 -1.47
N GLU A 431 0.36 4.44 -1.57
CA GLU A 431 -0.95 4.66 -0.93
C GLU A 431 -2.01 3.71 -1.47
N PHE A 432 -2.06 3.52 -2.80
CA PHE A 432 -2.95 2.56 -3.43
C PHE A 432 -2.68 1.14 -2.94
N ALA A 433 -1.42 0.72 -2.89
CA ALA A 433 -1.03 -0.60 -2.41
C ALA A 433 -1.47 -0.86 -0.96
N LYS A 434 -1.46 0.16 -0.10
CA LYS A 434 -1.99 0.10 1.28
C LYS A 434 -3.53 0.09 1.37
N GLY A 435 -4.23 0.12 0.24
CA GLY A 435 -5.69 0.13 0.15
C GLY A 435 -6.31 1.53 0.04
N GLY A 436 -5.51 2.58 -0.16
CA GLY A 436 -5.98 3.93 -0.45
C GLY A 436 -6.62 4.04 -1.84
N ALA A 437 -7.48 5.03 -2.03
CA ALA A 437 -8.02 5.37 -3.35
C ALA A 437 -7.14 6.43 -4.03
N ILE A 438 -6.85 6.25 -5.33
CA ILE A 438 -6.13 7.24 -6.14
C ILE A 438 -6.90 7.57 -7.41
N SER A 439 -6.65 8.75 -7.99
CA SER A 439 -7.31 9.17 -9.22
C SER A 439 -6.66 8.56 -10.46
N HIS A 440 -7.48 7.95 -11.33
CA HIS A 440 -7.08 7.64 -12.69
C HIS A 440 -7.00 8.93 -13.52
N ALA A 441 -6.17 8.92 -14.57
CA ALA A 441 -5.98 10.08 -15.47
C ALA A 441 -7.28 10.55 -16.15
N SER A 442 -8.28 9.68 -16.30
CA SER A 442 -9.61 10.02 -16.85
C SER A 442 -10.60 10.56 -15.79
N GLY A 443 -10.21 10.67 -14.53
CA GLY A 443 -10.94 11.40 -13.49
C GLY A 443 -11.79 10.56 -12.52
N PHE A 444 -11.84 9.23 -12.64
CA PHE A 444 -12.48 8.36 -11.64
C PHE A 444 -11.47 7.88 -10.58
N GLN A 445 -11.96 7.27 -9.50
CA GLN A 445 -11.13 6.72 -8.42
C GLN A 445 -10.86 5.24 -8.63
N MET A 446 -9.61 4.83 -8.49
CA MET A 446 -9.16 3.44 -8.46
C MET A 446 -8.86 3.05 -7.01
N GLN A 447 -9.34 1.87 -6.60
CA GLN A 447 -9.06 1.29 -5.28
C GLN A 447 -9.19 -0.23 -5.36
N MET A 448 -8.24 -0.98 -4.77
CA MET A 448 -8.33 -2.44 -4.68
C MET A 448 -9.28 -2.86 -3.56
N LYS A 449 -9.89 -4.04 -3.70
CA LYS A 449 -10.67 -4.65 -2.61
C LYS A 449 -9.82 -5.00 -1.40
N LYS A 450 -8.56 -5.39 -1.65
CA LYS A 450 -7.63 -5.88 -0.64
C LYS A 450 -6.26 -5.20 -0.76
N PRO A 451 -5.70 -4.68 0.35
CA PRO A 451 -4.33 -4.15 0.36
C PRO A 451 -3.29 -5.23 0.06
N LEU A 452 -2.15 -4.79 -0.45
CA LEU A 452 -0.95 -5.59 -0.62
C LEU A 452 -0.09 -5.56 0.65
N ASP A 453 0.74 -6.58 0.82
CA ASP A 453 1.72 -6.68 1.89
C ASP A 453 3.04 -5.99 1.53
N PHE A 454 3.37 -5.91 0.23
CA PHE A 454 4.55 -5.21 -0.26
C PHE A 454 4.40 -4.64 -1.68
N LEU A 455 5.21 -3.64 -2.02
CA LEU A 455 5.27 -3.04 -3.36
C LEU A 455 6.69 -2.60 -3.74
N ALA A 456 7.03 -2.73 -5.03
CA ALA A 456 8.13 -1.99 -5.66
C ALA A 456 7.57 -1.07 -6.76
N VAL A 457 7.96 0.21 -6.73
CA VAL A 457 7.84 1.07 -7.91
C VAL A 457 9.03 0.74 -8.82
N SER A 458 8.76 0.48 -10.08
CA SER A 458 9.74 -0.02 -11.04
C SER A 458 9.70 0.80 -12.34
N ASP A 459 9.67 2.13 -12.20
CA ASP A 459 9.71 3.02 -13.36
C ASP A 459 10.93 2.71 -14.25
N HIS A 460 10.77 2.89 -15.56
CA HIS A 460 11.85 2.74 -16.52
C HIS A 460 13.06 3.60 -16.14
N ALA A 461 14.24 3.00 -15.99
CA ALA A 461 15.50 3.75 -15.80
C ALA A 461 15.87 4.57 -17.04
N PHE A 462 15.34 4.18 -18.20
CA PHE A 462 15.43 4.94 -19.43
C PHE A 462 14.51 6.17 -19.38
N TYR A 463 15.07 7.37 -19.58
CA TYR A 463 14.34 8.64 -19.51
C TYR A 463 13.56 8.87 -18.20
N LEU A 464 14.06 8.30 -17.09
CA LEU A 464 13.44 8.42 -15.77
C LEU A 464 13.21 9.90 -15.39
N GLY A 465 11.93 10.28 -15.22
CA GLY A 465 11.49 11.64 -14.91
C GLY A 465 11.55 12.65 -16.05
N MET A 466 12.13 12.29 -17.21
CA MET A 466 12.37 13.21 -18.32
C MET A 466 11.07 13.70 -18.97
N MET A 467 10.08 12.81 -19.12
CA MET A 467 8.79 13.20 -19.72
C MET A 467 8.03 14.18 -18.84
N ARG A 468 8.10 14.02 -17.51
CA ARG A 468 7.56 14.97 -16.55
C ARG A 468 8.25 16.33 -16.63
N ALA A 469 9.58 16.35 -16.79
CA ALA A 469 10.33 17.58 -16.97
C ALA A 469 9.92 18.32 -18.26
N LEU A 470 9.86 17.62 -19.40
CA LEU A 470 9.37 18.17 -20.67
C LEU A 470 7.95 18.71 -20.58
N GLY A 471 7.03 17.92 -20.01
CA GLY A 471 5.62 18.27 -19.93
C GLY A 471 5.30 19.40 -18.95
N SER A 472 6.20 19.69 -17.99
CA SER A 472 6.06 20.81 -17.07
C SER A 472 6.15 22.19 -17.75
N LYS A 473 6.81 22.25 -18.92
CA LYS A 473 7.10 23.49 -19.66
C LYS A 473 7.84 24.55 -18.83
N GLN A 474 8.71 24.12 -17.92
CA GLN A 474 9.48 25.01 -17.05
C GLN A 474 10.99 24.76 -17.20
N GLY A 475 11.78 25.77 -16.85
CA GLY A 475 13.25 25.68 -16.84
C GLY A 475 13.86 25.43 -18.22
N ASP A 476 14.94 24.66 -18.24
CA ASP A 476 15.77 24.41 -19.43
C ASP A 476 15.04 23.62 -20.54
N PHE A 477 13.93 22.96 -20.20
CA PHE A 477 13.16 22.13 -21.13
C PHE A 477 11.91 22.80 -21.70
N ALA A 478 11.59 24.04 -21.27
CA ALA A 478 10.39 24.75 -21.69
C ALA A 478 10.31 24.95 -23.22
N GLU A 479 11.45 25.19 -23.86
CA GLU A 479 11.57 25.42 -25.31
C GLU A 479 12.02 24.17 -26.08
N HIS A 480 12.05 23.00 -25.42
CA HIS A 480 12.44 21.77 -26.09
C HIS A 480 11.41 21.39 -27.16
N ARG A 481 11.85 20.94 -28.34
CA ARG A 481 10.98 20.65 -29.50
C ARG A 481 9.88 19.61 -29.23
N LEU A 482 10.07 18.76 -28.22
CA LEU A 482 9.08 17.76 -27.81
C LEU A 482 8.19 18.23 -26.64
N SER A 483 8.48 19.37 -26.00
CA SER A 483 7.76 19.82 -24.80
C SER A 483 6.26 20.02 -25.05
N ASP A 484 5.90 20.65 -26.16
CA ASP A 484 4.49 20.87 -26.54
C ASP A 484 3.72 19.57 -26.73
N VAL A 485 4.30 18.60 -27.45
CA VAL A 485 3.61 17.34 -27.74
C VAL A 485 3.53 16.45 -26.50
N VAL A 486 4.56 16.43 -25.65
CA VAL A 486 4.56 15.68 -24.38
C VAL A 486 3.56 16.27 -23.38
N ALA A 487 3.49 17.59 -23.24
CA ALA A 487 2.49 18.25 -22.41
C ALA A 487 1.05 18.02 -22.91
N GLY A 488 0.89 17.75 -24.21
CA GLY A 488 -0.39 17.42 -24.83
C GLY A 488 -0.90 16.00 -24.57
N ALA A 489 -0.15 15.15 -23.85
CA ALA A 489 -0.55 13.78 -23.48
C ALA A 489 -1.64 13.76 -22.39
N THR A 490 -2.80 14.37 -22.67
CA THR A 490 -3.94 14.51 -21.76
C THR A 490 -5.25 13.96 -22.36
N SER A 491 -5.15 13.24 -23.47
CA SER A 491 -6.24 12.52 -24.14
C SER A 491 -5.67 11.34 -24.92
N ALA A 492 -6.47 10.34 -25.29
CA ALA A 492 -6.00 9.20 -26.07
C ALA A 492 -5.25 9.62 -27.37
N GLU A 493 -5.79 10.62 -28.09
CA GLU A 493 -5.16 11.17 -29.30
C GLU A 493 -3.86 11.91 -28.99
N GLY A 494 -3.85 12.73 -27.94
CA GLY A 494 -2.66 13.46 -27.48
C GLY A 494 -1.55 12.51 -27.05
N SER A 495 -1.89 11.50 -26.25
CA SER A 495 -0.99 10.43 -25.80
C SER A 495 -0.40 9.67 -26.98
N THR A 496 -1.23 9.29 -27.97
CA THR A 496 -0.75 8.63 -29.20
C THR A 496 0.28 9.47 -29.94
N LYS A 497 0.01 10.77 -30.12
CA LYS A 497 0.94 11.70 -30.79
C LYS A 497 2.24 11.89 -30.00
N ALA A 498 2.14 12.02 -28.68
CA ALA A 498 3.29 12.16 -27.80
C ALA A 498 4.18 10.91 -27.87
N PHE A 499 3.58 9.73 -27.74
CA PHE A 499 4.28 8.44 -27.82
C PHE A 499 5.00 8.28 -29.17
N GLN A 500 4.30 8.51 -30.28
CA GLN A 500 4.88 8.46 -31.62
C GLN A 500 6.05 9.45 -31.80
N SER A 501 5.95 10.65 -31.20
CA SER A 501 6.99 11.68 -31.33
C SER A 501 8.24 11.33 -30.53
N VAL A 502 8.09 10.81 -29.30
CA VAL A 502 9.22 10.40 -28.45
C VAL A 502 9.89 9.13 -28.99
N ILE A 503 9.11 8.11 -29.39
CA ILE A 503 9.66 6.92 -30.03
C ILE A 503 10.30 7.26 -31.38
N GLY A 504 9.67 8.13 -32.18
CA GLY A 504 10.25 8.60 -33.43
C GLY A 504 11.58 9.33 -33.23
N HIS A 505 11.73 10.06 -32.13
CA HIS A 505 13.02 10.64 -31.74
C HIS A 505 14.05 9.55 -31.40
N LEU A 506 13.71 8.60 -30.53
CA LEU A 506 14.60 7.49 -30.16
C LEU A 506 15.09 6.70 -31.39
N VAL A 507 14.19 6.37 -32.32
CA VAL A 507 14.52 5.67 -33.57
C VAL A 507 15.37 6.53 -34.52
N SER A 508 15.27 7.86 -34.43
CA SER A 508 16.05 8.78 -35.26
C SER A 508 17.48 9.00 -34.78
N LEU A 509 17.81 8.61 -33.56
CA LEU A 509 19.18 8.62 -33.03
C LEU A 509 20.00 7.57 -33.81
N GLN A 510 20.72 8.01 -34.85
CA GLN A 510 21.71 7.18 -35.55
C GLN A 510 22.95 6.99 -34.67
N ASP A 511 23.62 5.84 -34.80
CA ASP A 511 24.85 5.46 -34.10
C ASP A 511 25.78 6.65 -33.75
N GLY A 512 25.70 7.10 -32.50
CA GLY A 512 26.58 8.13 -31.91
C GLY A 512 26.08 9.57 -31.93
N GLY A 513 24.82 9.84 -32.28
CA GLY A 513 24.18 11.14 -32.05
C GLY A 513 23.99 11.42 -30.56
N GLU A 514 24.16 12.68 -30.13
CA GLU A 514 23.84 13.11 -28.77
C GLU A 514 22.33 13.02 -28.54
N ASP A 515 21.93 12.25 -27.54
CA ASP A 515 20.54 12.13 -27.12
C ASP A 515 20.20 13.34 -26.23
N ASP A 516 19.43 14.29 -26.78
CA ASP A 516 19.02 15.51 -26.08
C ASP A 516 18.00 15.26 -24.95
N LEU A 517 17.58 14.00 -24.75
CA LEU A 517 16.74 13.56 -23.65
C LEU A 517 17.48 12.76 -22.56
N ASP A 518 18.75 12.37 -22.76
CA ASP A 518 19.58 11.74 -21.71
C ASP A 518 20.14 12.77 -20.72
N ASP A 519 19.26 13.42 -19.95
CA ASP A 519 19.67 14.31 -18.86
C ASP A 519 19.88 13.55 -17.54
N ARG A 520 21.16 13.33 -17.21
CA ARG A 520 21.59 12.63 -16.00
C ARG A 520 21.30 13.37 -14.69
N ASN A 521 20.98 14.67 -14.71
CA ASN A 521 20.53 15.37 -13.51
C ASN A 521 19.04 15.13 -13.25
N VAL A 522 18.21 15.16 -14.30
CA VAL A 522 16.79 14.82 -14.22
C VAL A 522 16.62 13.38 -13.73
N ALA A 523 17.34 12.43 -14.34
CA ALA A 523 17.30 11.03 -13.95
C ALA A 523 17.70 10.81 -12.48
N ARG A 524 18.79 11.45 -12.00
CA ARG A 524 19.21 11.35 -10.59
C ARG A 524 18.20 11.98 -9.63
N SER A 525 17.58 13.09 -10.01
CA SER A 525 16.55 13.72 -9.18
C SER A 525 15.31 12.84 -9.06
N ALA A 526 14.85 12.25 -10.16
CA ALA A 526 13.72 11.33 -10.18
C ALA A 526 14.05 10.02 -9.45
N TRP A 527 15.28 9.49 -9.60
CA TRP A 527 15.72 8.31 -8.85
C TRP A 527 15.71 8.54 -7.35
N ARG A 528 16.17 9.71 -6.89
CA ARG A 528 16.08 10.09 -5.49
C ARG A 528 14.63 10.17 -5.00
N GLU A 529 13.70 10.67 -5.83
CA GLU A 529 12.27 10.68 -5.49
C GLU A 529 11.70 9.26 -5.30
N VAL A 530 12.09 8.30 -6.15
CA VAL A 530 11.73 6.88 -5.99
C VAL A 530 12.28 6.32 -4.67
N ILE A 531 13.56 6.56 -4.37
CA ILE A 531 14.20 6.11 -3.11
C ILE A 531 13.47 6.70 -1.90
N GLU A 532 13.29 8.02 -1.88
CA GLU A 532 12.68 8.70 -0.75
C GLU A 532 11.22 8.27 -0.55
N ALA A 533 10.45 8.04 -1.63
CA ALA A 533 9.08 7.51 -1.53
C ALA A 533 9.07 6.09 -0.96
N ALA A 534 9.94 5.20 -1.45
CA ALA A 534 10.05 3.85 -0.91
C ALA A 534 10.38 3.89 0.58
N GLU A 535 11.38 4.66 1.00
CA GLU A 535 11.76 4.78 2.42
C GLU A 535 10.66 5.40 3.28
N ARG A 536 9.97 6.44 2.80
CA ARG A 536 8.84 7.07 3.51
C ARG A 536 7.70 6.09 3.79
N HIS A 537 7.44 5.18 2.85
CA HIS A 537 6.30 4.25 2.91
C HIS A 537 6.66 2.88 3.48
N ASN A 538 7.93 2.59 3.78
CA ASN A 538 8.33 1.34 4.39
C ASN A 538 7.89 1.28 5.86
N ASP A 539 6.94 0.40 6.17
CA ASP A 539 6.43 0.17 7.53
C ASP A 539 6.58 -1.33 7.91
N PRO A 540 7.80 -1.77 8.27
CA PRO A 540 8.09 -3.17 8.56
C PRO A 540 7.14 -3.77 9.60
N GLY A 541 6.54 -4.90 9.25
CA GLY A 541 5.51 -5.60 10.03
C GLY A 541 4.09 -5.38 9.47
N ASN A 542 3.84 -4.27 8.77
CA ASN A 542 2.53 -3.93 8.21
C ASN A 542 2.56 -3.84 6.67
N PHE A 543 3.54 -3.13 6.10
CA PHE A 543 3.70 -2.94 4.66
C PHE A 543 5.17 -2.72 4.29
N THR A 544 5.72 -3.55 3.41
CA THR A 544 7.12 -3.43 2.98
C THR A 544 7.23 -2.75 1.62
N THR A 545 8.12 -1.78 1.49
CA THR A 545 8.50 -1.24 0.18
C THR A 545 9.85 -1.77 -0.26
N PHE A 546 10.03 -1.90 -1.57
CA PHE A 546 11.34 -2.08 -2.18
C PHE A 546 11.70 -0.85 -3.02
N ILE A 547 12.99 -0.49 -2.98
CA ILE A 547 13.58 0.39 -3.98
C ILE A 547 13.84 -0.47 -5.22
N GLY A 548 13.32 -0.04 -6.37
CA GLY A 548 13.48 -0.76 -7.63
C GLY A 548 13.30 0.12 -8.85
N TYR A 549 13.60 -0.43 -10.01
CA TYR A 549 13.44 0.21 -11.32
C TYR A 549 13.36 -0.85 -12.43
N GLU A 550 12.87 -0.49 -13.61
CA GLU A 550 12.90 -1.35 -14.79
C GLU A 550 14.11 -1.03 -15.69
N TYR A 551 14.89 -2.07 -16.02
CA TYR A 551 15.90 -2.04 -17.08
C TYR A 551 15.28 -2.48 -18.42
N THR A 552 15.27 -1.55 -19.38
CA THR A 552 14.39 -1.59 -20.56
C THR A 552 15.15 -1.91 -21.84
N THR A 553 15.64 -3.14 -22.00
CA THR A 553 16.37 -3.55 -23.22
C THR A 553 15.55 -4.41 -24.17
N SER A 554 15.97 -4.47 -25.44
CA SER A 554 15.31 -5.24 -26.48
C SER A 554 16.28 -5.82 -27.49
N GLY A 555 15.85 -6.85 -28.22
CA GLY A 555 16.50 -7.29 -29.45
C GLY A 555 16.28 -6.30 -30.62
N PRO A 556 16.91 -6.57 -31.79
CA PRO A 556 16.89 -5.68 -32.96
C PRO A 556 15.50 -5.44 -33.58
N GLN A 557 14.51 -6.27 -33.27
CA GLN A 557 13.14 -6.19 -33.78
C GLN A 557 12.10 -6.14 -32.65
N PHE A 558 12.42 -5.40 -31.58
CA PHE A 558 11.55 -5.19 -30.41
C PHE A 558 11.27 -6.47 -29.62
N GLU A 559 12.19 -7.41 -29.63
CA GLU A 559 12.13 -8.59 -28.77
C GLU A 559 12.30 -8.19 -27.31
N ASN A 560 11.26 -8.38 -26.49
CA ASN A 560 11.25 -7.93 -25.10
C ASN A 560 12.34 -8.63 -24.27
N LEU A 561 13.18 -7.84 -23.62
CA LEU A 561 14.21 -8.30 -22.70
C LEU A 561 14.22 -7.40 -21.46
N HIS A 562 13.07 -6.97 -20.96
CA HIS A 562 13.00 -6.08 -19.80
C HIS A 562 13.19 -6.86 -18.48
N ARG A 563 13.68 -6.17 -17.44
CA ARG A 563 13.90 -6.73 -16.09
C ARG A 563 13.61 -5.70 -15.01
N ASN A 564 12.89 -6.10 -13.95
CA ASN A 564 12.80 -5.29 -12.73
C ASN A 564 13.98 -5.57 -11.82
N VAL A 565 14.75 -4.54 -11.47
CA VAL A 565 15.86 -4.62 -10.52
C VAL A 565 15.36 -4.20 -9.14
N ILE A 566 15.46 -5.10 -8.16
CA ILE A 566 14.94 -4.93 -6.80
C ILE A 566 16.11 -4.96 -5.81
N PHE A 567 16.26 -3.93 -4.98
CA PHE A 567 17.32 -3.84 -3.97
C PHE A 567 16.88 -4.42 -2.62
N LYS A 568 17.79 -5.13 -1.94
CA LYS A 568 17.54 -5.69 -0.60
C LYS A 568 17.45 -4.61 0.48
N GLY A 569 18.29 -3.59 0.40
CA GLY A 569 18.45 -2.57 1.45
C GLY A 569 18.16 -1.16 0.95
N GLY A 570 18.27 -0.18 1.86
CA GLY A 570 18.11 1.25 1.54
C GLY A 570 19.37 1.90 0.95
N ASP A 571 20.55 1.30 1.10
CA ASP A 571 21.76 1.76 0.42
C ASP A 571 21.79 1.24 -1.02
N VAL A 572 21.65 2.17 -1.96
CA VAL A 572 21.57 1.90 -3.39
C VAL A 572 22.48 2.84 -4.18
N PRO A 573 22.84 2.49 -5.44
CA PRO A 573 23.56 3.37 -6.34
C PRO A 573 22.89 4.74 -6.51
N THR A 574 23.68 5.79 -6.71
CA THR A 574 23.18 7.16 -6.90
C THR A 574 22.47 7.35 -8.25
N GLN A 575 22.57 6.37 -9.15
CA GLN A 575 21.85 6.30 -10.41
C GLN A 575 21.61 4.83 -10.80
N PRO A 576 20.43 4.48 -11.36
CA PRO A 576 20.18 3.14 -11.88
C PRO A 576 20.95 2.89 -13.18
N PHE A 577 21.31 1.62 -13.42
CA PHE A 577 21.89 1.18 -14.70
C PHE A 577 20.78 1.09 -15.76
N SER A 578 20.93 1.82 -16.85
CA SER A 578 19.91 2.01 -17.88
C SER A 578 20.33 1.39 -19.22
N ARG A 579 19.37 1.22 -20.13
CA ARG A 579 19.65 0.84 -21.54
C ARG A 579 20.60 1.81 -22.25
N LEU A 580 20.69 3.04 -21.73
CA LEU A 580 21.57 4.10 -22.22
C LEU A 580 23.03 3.86 -21.82
N ASP A 581 23.28 3.04 -20.81
CA ASP A 581 24.61 2.64 -20.37
C ASP A 581 25.07 1.40 -21.15
N SER A 582 24.20 0.40 -21.26
CA SER A 582 24.34 -0.73 -22.18
C SER A 582 22.97 -1.34 -22.48
N SER A 583 22.79 -1.93 -23.66
CA SER A 583 21.63 -2.76 -23.98
C SER A 583 21.85 -4.24 -23.66
N ASP A 584 23.05 -4.65 -23.29
CA ASP A 584 23.38 -6.03 -22.96
C ASP A 584 22.92 -6.37 -21.53
N PRO A 585 22.08 -7.40 -21.32
CA PRO A 585 21.76 -7.89 -19.98
C PRO A 585 22.97 -8.34 -19.15
N GLU A 586 24.03 -8.84 -19.79
CA GLU A 586 25.23 -9.33 -19.09
C GLU A 586 25.99 -8.16 -18.46
N ASP A 587 26.01 -6.99 -19.10
CA ASP A 587 26.59 -5.76 -18.53
C ASP A 587 25.81 -5.26 -17.31
N LEU A 588 24.48 -5.42 -17.29
CA LEU A 588 23.66 -5.17 -16.11
C LEU A 588 24.08 -6.11 -14.97
N TRP A 589 24.28 -7.40 -15.26
CA TRP A 589 24.70 -8.37 -14.25
C TRP A 589 26.10 -8.10 -13.71
N ASP A 590 27.04 -7.69 -14.56
CA ASP A 590 28.38 -7.25 -14.14
C ASP A 590 28.29 -6.03 -13.20
N TRP A 591 27.42 -5.06 -13.52
CA TRP A 591 27.16 -3.91 -12.66
C TRP A 591 26.54 -4.31 -11.31
N MET A 592 25.59 -5.25 -11.31
CA MET A 592 25.00 -5.80 -10.09
C MET A 592 26.04 -6.55 -9.24
N ASP A 593 26.91 -7.33 -9.86
CA ASP A 593 28.00 -8.04 -9.18
C ASP A 593 29.00 -7.06 -8.54
N ALA A 594 29.32 -5.95 -9.22
CA ALA A 594 30.15 -4.87 -8.67
C ALA A 594 29.50 -4.20 -7.45
N ASN A 595 28.20 -3.85 -7.54
CA ASN A 595 27.45 -3.29 -6.42
C ASN A 595 27.40 -4.25 -5.22
N ARG A 596 27.21 -5.55 -5.47
CA ARG A 596 27.21 -6.56 -4.42
C ARG A 596 28.55 -6.64 -3.69
N ALA A 597 29.67 -6.46 -4.41
CA ALA A 597 31.01 -6.39 -3.80
C ALA A 597 31.19 -5.16 -2.89
N GLU A 598 30.37 -4.12 -3.09
CA GLU A 598 30.31 -2.92 -2.24
C GLU A 598 29.24 -3.01 -1.13
N GLY A 599 28.55 -4.15 -1.00
CA GLY A 599 27.52 -4.38 0.02
C GLY A 599 26.09 -4.01 -0.40
N ARG A 600 25.88 -3.64 -1.67
CA ARG A 600 24.58 -3.28 -2.24
C ARG A 600 23.98 -4.47 -2.96
N GLU A 601 23.18 -5.26 -2.24
CA GLU A 601 22.56 -6.47 -2.78
C GLU A 601 21.29 -6.16 -3.59
N SER A 602 21.17 -6.78 -4.76
CA SER A 602 19.99 -6.71 -5.63
C SER A 602 19.79 -7.99 -6.44
N LEU A 603 18.55 -8.16 -6.93
CA LEU A 603 18.14 -9.18 -7.89
C LEU A 603 17.40 -8.51 -9.05
N ALA A 604 17.38 -9.19 -10.20
CA ALA A 604 16.65 -8.81 -11.39
C ALA A 604 15.57 -9.85 -11.69
N ILE A 605 14.41 -9.40 -12.15
CA ILE A 605 13.26 -10.24 -12.50
C ILE A 605 12.93 -9.99 -13.98
N PRO A 606 13.41 -10.84 -14.91
CA PRO A 606 12.96 -10.78 -16.30
C PRO A 606 11.44 -11.01 -16.40
N HIS A 607 10.79 -10.28 -17.29
CA HIS A 607 9.34 -10.35 -17.48
C HIS A 607 8.90 -10.32 -18.95
N ASN A 608 7.63 -10.65 -19.19
CA ASN A 608 7.01 -10.79 -20.52
C ASN A 608 7.86 -11.58 -21.51
N SER A 609 8.40 -12.71 -21.08
CA SER A 609 9.18 -13.57 -21.96
C SER A 609 8.34 -14.03 -23.17
N ASN A 610 7.00 -14.14 -23.03
CA ASN A 610 6.07 -14.41 -24.12
C ASN A 610 6.19 -13.43 -25.30
N GLY A 611 6.56 -12.17 -25.04
CA GLY A 611 6.81 -11.14 -26.06
C GLY A 611 8.27 -11.03 -26.53
N SER A 612 9.14 -11.96 -26.13
CA SER A 612 10.59 -11.94 -26.42
C SER A 612 10.97 -12.60 -27.75
N ASN A 613 10.04 -13.28 -28.42
CA ASN A 613 10.31 -13.95 -29.70
C ASN A 613 11.57 -14.86 -29.66
N GLY A 614 11.76 -15.56 -28.53
CA GLY A 614 12.85 -16.52 -28.32
C GLY A 614 14.10 -15.97 -27.65
N TRP A 615 14.17 -14.66 -27.41
CA TRP A 615 15.40 -14.03 -26.92
C TRP A 615 15.60 -14.17 -25.40
N MET A 616 14.52 -14.28 -24.60
CA MET A 616 14.65 -14.29 -23.14
C MET A 616 15.34 -15.57 -22.62
N PHE A 617 15.08 -16.70 -23.28
CA PHE A 617 15.61 -18.02 -22.91
C PHE A 617 16.42 -18.64 -24.04
N THR A 618 17.25 -17.83 -24.70
CA THR A 618 18.18 -18.28 -25.73
C THR A 618 19.35 -19.09 -25.16
N ASP A 619 19.99 -19.89 -26.01
CA ASP A 619 21.18 -20.71 -25.75
C ASP A 619 22.50 -20.05 -26.21
N VAL A 620 22.44 -18.81 -26.71
CA VAL A 620 23.60 -17.99 -27.07
C VAL A 620 23.66 -16.70 -26.27
N ARG A 621 24.85 -16.09 -26.19
CA ARG A 621 25.05 -14.79 -25.54
C ARG A 621 24.36 -13.66 -26.30
N TYR A 622 24.11 -12.54 -25.62
CA TYR A 622 23.40 -11.41 -26.22
C TYR A 622 24.08 -10.93 -27.50
N ASN A 623 23.28 -10.79 -28.58
CA ASN A 623 23.71 -10.29 -29.88
C ASN A 623 24.97 -10.99 -30.43
N SER A 624 25.09 -12.30 -30.19
CA SER A 624 26.27 -13.11 -30.51
C SER A 624 25.86 -14.51 -30.97
N ASP A 625 26.74 -15.16 -31.74
CA ASP A 625 26.62 -16.59 -32.10
C ASP A 625 27.35 -17.49 -31.09
N VAL A 626 27.89 -16.92 -30.00
CA VAL A 626 28.64 -17.66 -28.97
C VAL A 626 27.66 -18.36 -28.02
N PRO A 627 27.72 -19.70 -27.88
CA PRO A 627 26.89 -20.43 -26.92
C PRO A 627 27.11 -19.94 -25.49
N ILE A 628 26.07 -20.02 -24.67
CA ILE A 628 26.19 -19.81 -23.22
C ILE A 628 27.02 -20.94 -22.59
N ASP A 629 27.59 -20.66 -21.42
CA ASP A 629 28.45 -21.60 -20.69
C ASP A 629 28.10 -21.63 -19.19
N ALA A 630 28.84 -22.42 -18.43
CA ALA A 630 28.66 -22.53 -16.99
C ALA A 630 28.83 -21.20 -16.24
N ALA A 631 29.72 -20.31 -16.72
CA ALA A 631 29.94 -19.00 -16.08
C ALA A 631 28.73 -18.07 -16.32
N TYR A 632 28.17 -18.09 -17.53
CA TYR A 632 26.91 -17.40 -17.84
C TYR A 632 25.78 -17.93 -16.94
N ALA A 633 25.63 -19.26 -16.84
CA ALA A 633 24.57 -19.85 -16.03
C ALA A 633 24.68 -19.47 -14.53
N GLU A 634 25.91 -19.47 -13.99
CA GLU A 634 26.15 -19.04 -12.60
C GLU A 634 25.85 -17.56 -12.40
N GLN A 635 26.31 -16.69 -13.31
CA GLN A 635 26.06 -15.26 -13.23
C GLN A 635 24.57 -14.93 -13.36
N ARG A 636 23.88 -15.55 -14.31
CA ARG A 636 22.44 -15.39 -14.48
C ARG A 636 21.70 -15.85 -13.23
N MET A 637 21.96 -17.04 -12.69
CA MET A 637 21.25 -17.52 -11.50
C MET A 637 21.55 -16.73 -10.23
N ARG A 638 22.72 -16.09 -10.15
CA ARG A 638 23.04 -15.16 -9.07
C ARG A 638 22.24 -13.86 -9.17
N ASN A 639 21.99 -13.34 -10.37
CA ASN A 639 21.33 -12.05 -10.57
C ASN A 639 19.83 -12.16 -10.87
N GLU A 640 19.38 -13.22 -11.53
CA GLU A 640 18.00 -13.49 -11.95
C GLU A 640 17.45 -14.79 -11.32
N PRO A 641 17.30 -14.85 -9.99
CA PRO A 641 16.77 -16.04 -9.33
C PRO A 641 15.27 -16.28 -9.61
N LEU A 642 14.56 -15.29 -10.15
CA LEU A 642 13.10 -15.32 -10.39
C LEU A 642 12.78 -14.87 -11.81
N VAL A 643 11.63 -15.31 -12.32
CA VAL A 643 11.01 -14.80 -13.56
C VAL A 643 9.56 -14.44 -13.32
N GLU A 644 9.09 -13.38 -13.98
CA GLU A 644 7.67 -13.05 -14.00
C GLU A 644 6.92 -14.02 -14.92
N ASN A 645 6.09 -14.86 -14.33
CA ASN A 645 5.39 -15.95 -15.02
C ASN A 645 4.03 -15.51 -15.58
N THR A 646 3.40 -14.49 -15.00
CA THR A 646 2.12 -13.96 -15.47
C THR A 646 2.00 -12.46 -15.19
N GLN A 647 1.35 -11.76 -16.12
CA GLN A 647 1.22 -10.30 -16.14
C GLN A 647 -0.02 -9.86 -16.93
N VAL A 648 -0.36 -8.58 -16.85
CA VAL A 648 -1.37 -7.93 -17.71
C VAL A 648 -1.14 -8.19 -19.21
N LYS A 649 0.12 -8.24 -19.69
CA LYS A 649 0.47 -8.56 -21.10
C LYS A 649 0.59 -10.07 -21.36
N GLY A 650 -0.27 -10.85 -20.70
CA GLY A 650 -0.42 -12.28 -20.86
C GLY A 650 0.48 -13.14 -19.98
N THR A 651 0.26 -14.45 -20.04
CA THR A 651 0.95 -15.44 -19.22
C THR A 651 2.09 -16.11 -19.98
N SER A 652 3.24 -16.27 -19.31
CA SER A 652 4.48 -16.84 -19.85
C SER A 652 4.78 -18.27 -19.38
N ASP A 653 3.87 -18.93 -18.63
CA ASP A 653 4.02 -20.32 -18.16
C ASP A 653 4.29 -21.30 -19.31
N THR A 654 3.33 -21.44 -20.23
CA THR A 654 3.45 -22.28 -21.43
C THR A 654 2.56 -21.77 -22.57
N HIS A 655 2.61 -22.47 -23.71
CA HIS A 655 1.84 -22.18 -24.92
C HIS A 655 1.30 -23.48 -25.53
N PRO A 656 0.13 -23.49 -26.20
CA PRO A 656 -0.45 -24.72 -26.77
C PRO A 656 0.42 -25.40 -27.84
N LEU A 657 1.26 -24.63 -28.55
CA LEU A 657 2.22 -25.18 -29.51
C LEU A 657 3.41 -25.89 -28.85
N LEU A 658 3.72 -25.56 -27.59
CA LEU A 658 4.81 -26.15 -26.82
C LEU A 658 4.32 -27.30 -25.95
N SER A 659 3.12 -27.13 -25.37
CA SER A 659 2.45 -28.10 -24.48
C SER A 659 1.11 -28.58 -25.05
N PRO A 660 1.07 -29.28 -26.20
CA PRO A 660 -0.18 -29.66 -26.86
C PRO A 660 -1.03 -30.68 -26.09
N ASN A 661 -0.50 -31.27 -25.02
CA ASN A 661 -1.20 -32.21 -24.13
C ASN A 661 -1.65 -31.56 -22.81
N ASP A 662 -1.49 -30.24 -22.66
CA ASP A 662 -2.00 -29.46 -21.54
C ASP A 662 -3.22 -28.65 -22.00
N GLU A 663 -4.40 -29.06 -21.54
CA GLU A 663 -5.68 -28.47 -21.92
C GLU A 663 -5.86 -27.02 -21.43
N TRP A 664 -4.97 -26.54 -20.57
CA TRP A 664 -5.00 -25.18 -20.01
C TRP A 664 -3.80 -24.32 -20.44
N ALA A 665 -3.07 -24.76 -21.47
CA ALA A 665 -1.89 -24.06 -22.00
C ALA A 665 -2.22 -22.75 -22.74
N ASP A 666 -3.49 -22.43 -22.98
CA ASP A 666 -3.98 -21.28 -23.75
C ASP A 666 -4.45 -20.10 -22.87
N PHE A 667 -4.04 -20.07 -21.60
CA PHE A 667 -4.44 -19.04 -20.65
C PHE A 667 -3.79 -17.68 -20.97
N GLU A 668 -4.61 -16.66 -21.21
CA GLU A 668 -4.23 -15.26 -21.46
C GLU A 668 -3.00 -15.12 -22.38
N ILE A 669 -3.05 -15.74 -23.57
CA ILE A 669 -1.94 -15.68 -24.54
C ILE A 669 -1.98 -14.37 -25.33
N MET A 670 -0.87 -13.62 -25.25
CA MET A 670 -0.59 -12.50 -26.15
C MET A 670 0.32 -12.97 -27.30
N PRO A 671 -0.14 -12.94 -28.57
CA PRO A 671 0.59 -13.53 -29.71
C PRO A 671 1.60 -12.57 -30.37
N ILE A 672 1.82 -11.39 -29.78
CA ILE A 672 2.61 -10.30 -30.36
C ILE A 672 3.76 -9.89 -29.44
N ARG A 673 4.80 -9.28 -30.01
CA ARG A 673 5.91 -8.69 -29.22
C ARG A 673 5.44 -7.42 -28.55
N VAL A 674 5.96 -7.16 -27.35
CA VAL A 674 5.62 -5.98 -26.54
C VAL A 674 5.81 -4.69 -27.35
N ALA A 675 4.87 -3.76 -27.23
CA ALA A 675 4.87 -2.47 -27.92
C ALA A 675 4.97 -2.54 -29.47
N SER A 676 4.55 -3.66 -30.09
CA SER A 676 4.55 -3.84 -31.54
C SER A 676 3.29 -4.57 -32.03
N THR A 677 3.12 -4.68 -33.34
CA THR A 677 2.14 -5.58 -33.97
C THR A 677 2.80 -6.83 -34.57
N LEU A 678 4.10 -7.04 -34.31
CA LEU A 678 4.85 -8.17 -34.84
C LEU A 678 4.51 -9.44 -34.04
N PRO A 679 4.35 -10.60 -34.69
CA PRO A 679 4.15 -11.85 -33.97
C PRO A 679 5.36 -12.20 -33.10
N SER A 680 5.09 -12.82 -31.95
CA SER A 680 6.11 -13.42 -31.10
C SER A 680 6.13 -14.94 -31.28
N GLN A 681 7.30 -15.51 -31.52
CA GLN A 681 7.50 -16.96 -31.60
C GLN A 681 7.46 -17.59 -30.20
N PRO A 682 6.73 -18.71 -30.00
CA PRO A 682 6.73 -19.38 -28.70
C PRO A 682 8.07 -19.98 -28.28
N ASN A 683 8.81 -20.60 -29.21
CA ASN A 683 10.08 -21.25 -28.87
C ASN A 683 11.09 -20.24 -28.30
N GLY A 684 11.64 -20.52 -27.12
CA GLY A 684 12.55 -19.67 -26.35
C GLY A 684 11.87 -18.52 -25.58
N SER A 685 10.54 -18.48 -25.57
CA SER A 685 9.74 -17.39 -24.95
C SER A 685 8.97 -17.81 -23.71
N TYR A 686 8.85 -19.11 -23.41
CA TYR A 686 8.00 -19.60 -22.32
C TYR A 686 8.79 -20.31 -21.22
N VAL A 687 8.35 -20.09 -19.97
CA VAL A 687 9.03 -20.51 -18.74
C VAL A 687 9.16 -22.02 -18.65
N ARG A 688 8.09 -22.78 -18.93
CA ARG A 688 8.11 -24.25 -18.87
C ARG A 688 9.10 -24.85 -19.88
N GLU A 689 9.15 -24.29 -21.09
CA GLU A 689 10.12 -24.70 -22.10
C GLU A 689 11.56 -24.36 -21.68
N ALA A 690 11.78 -23.19 -21.06
CA ALA A 690 13.07 -22.84 -20.49
C ALA A 690 13.53 -23.85 -19.44
N TYR A 691 12.63 -24.32 -18.56
CA TYR A 691 12.96 -25.39 -17.61
C TYR A 691 13.36 -26.71 -18.29
N LEU A 692 12.65 -27.11 -19.35
CA LEU A 692 12.96 -28.31 -20.13
C LEU A 692 14.32 -28.20 -20.84
N ASN A 693 14.59 -27.04 -21.45
CA ASN A 693 15.88 -26.74 -22.09
C ASN A 693 17.01 -26.71 -21.07
N GLY A 694 16.75 -26.15 -19.88
CA GLY A 694 17.69 -26.12 -18.76
C GLY A 694 18.06 -27.52 -18.28
N LEU A 695 17.09 -28.43 -18.14
CA LEU A 695 17.38 -29.84 -17.83
C LEU A 695 18.29 -30.47 -18.86
N LYS A 696 18.03 -30.22 -20.15
CA LYS A 696 18.83 -30.75 -21.26
C LYS A 696 20.28 -30.26 -21.20
N MET A 697 20.48 -28.95 -21.06
CA MET A 697 21.81 -28.35 -20.87
C MET A 697 22.51 -28.92 -19.65
N GLU A 698 21.79 -29.17 -18.56
CA GLU A 698 22.37 -29.73 -17.35
C GLU A 698 22.87 -31.18 -17.54
N ALA A 699 22.14 -31.97 -18.32
CA ALA A 699 22.50 -33.35 -18.62
C ALA A 699 23.64 -33.45 -19.65
N GLU A 700 23.65 -32.57 -20.65
CA GLU A 700 24.59 -32.62 -21.78
C GLU A 700 25.89 -31.85 -21.50
N GLU A 701 25.79 -30.70 -20.81
CA GLU A 701 26.88 -29.72 -20.67
C GLU A 701 27.26 -29.44 -19.21
N GLY A 702 26.43 -29.83 -18.24
CA GLY A 702 26.72 -29.76 -16.81
C GLY A 702 26.37 -28.43 -16.13
N PHE A 703 25.60 -27.56 -16.78
CA PHE A 703 25.08 -26.32 -16.20
C PHE A 703 23.62 -26.08 -16.58
N ASN A 704 22.90 -25.27 -15.81
CA ASN A 704 21.50 -24.95 -16.05
C ASN A 704 21.22 -23.46 -15.77
N PRO A 705 21.03 -22.62 -16.81
CA PRO A 705 20.80 -21.19 -16.65
C PRO A 705 19.35 -20.83 -16.32
N PHE A 706 18.44 -21.81 -16.25
CA PHE A 706 16.99 -21.61 -16.15
C PHE A 706 16.39 -22.20 -14.87
N LYS A 707 17.19 -22.44 -13.82
CA LYS A 707 16.68 -22.91 -12.50
C LYS A 707 16.09 -21.79 -11.63
N PHE A 708 15.45 -20.80 -12.24
CA PHE A 708 14.78 -19.71 -11.53
C PHE A 708 13.44 -20.16 -10.92
N GLY A 709 12.93 -19.37 -9.96
CA GLY A 709 11.57 -19.48 -9.43
C GLY A 709 10.59 -18.59 -10.20
N VAL A 710 9.32 -18.62 -9.83
CA VAL A 710 8.26 -17.81 -10.48
C VAL A 710 7.67 -16.77 -9.54
N ILE A 711 7.29 -15.62 -10.11
CA ILE A 711 6.56 -14.53 -9.45
C ILE A 711 5.56 -13.92 -10.44
N GLY A 712 4.52 -13.23 -9.97
CA GLY A 712 3.59 -12.46 -10.81
C GLY A 712 3.73 -10.97 -10.53
N ALA A 713 3.37 -10.11 -11.49
CA ALA A 713 3.36 -8.67 -11.31
C ALA A 713 2.43 -8.00 -12.34
N SER A 714 1.99 -6.76 -12.13
CA SER A 714 1.02 -6.14 -13.04
C SER A 714 1.64 -5.51 -14.28
N ASP A 715 2.81 -4.86 -14.16
CA ASP A 715 3.32 -3.90 -15.15
C ASP A 715 2.27 -2.86 -15.53
N THR A 716 1.58 -2.34 -14.54
CA THR A 716 0.56 -1.31 -14.79
C THR A 716 1.23 0.03 -15.10
N HIS A 717 0.65 0.76 -16.06
CA HIS A 717 1.03 2.14 -16.34
C HIS A 717 0.12 3.13 -15.66
N ASN A 718 -0.76 2.71 -14.73
CA ASN A 718 -1.73 3.58 -14.05
C ASN A 718 -1.28 4.08 -12.66
N ALA A 719 -0.06 3.77 -12.22
CA ALA A 719 0.38 3.83 -10.82
C ALA A 719 -0.42 2.92 -9.87
N ALA A 720 -1.27 2.05 -10.41
CA ALA A 720 -2.18 1.16 -9.68
C ALA A 720 -2.43 -0.14 -10.46
N GLY A 721 -2.23 -1.28 -9.80
CA GLY A 721 -2.50 -2.61 -10.37
C GLY A 721 -4.00 -2.92 -10.49
N SER A 722 -4.38 -3.68 -11.51
CA SER A 722 -5.76 -4.13 -11.75
C SER A 722 -5.79 -5.66 -11.79
N PHE A 723 -6.23 -6.27 -10.69
CA PHE A 723 -6.16 -7.73 -10.48
C PHE A 723 -7.55 -8.40 -10.45
N GLU A 724 -8.61 -7.61 -10.60
CA GLU A 724 -9.99 -8.00 -10.37
C GLU A 724 -10.79 -7.89 -11.67
N GLU A 725 -11.31 -9.02 -12.16
CA GLU A 725 -12.06 -9.07 -13.43
C GLU A 725 -13.31 -8.18 -13.44
N ASP A 726 -14.00 -8.05 -12.31
CA ASP A 726 -15.17 -7.18 -12.14
C ASP A 726 -14.81 -5.72 -11.85
N ASN A 727 -13.53 -5.40 -11.66
CA ASN A 727 -13.02 -4.07 -11.34
C ASN A 727 -11.80 -3.72 -12.21
N TYR A 728 -11.91 -4.07 -13.50
CA TYR A 728 -10.82 -3.90 -14.46
C TYR A 728 -10.84 -2.52 -15.12
N TRP A 729 -9.69 -1.83 -15.08
CA TRP A 729 -9.47 -0.54 -15.73
C TRP A 729 -8.26 -0.54 -16.66
N SER A 730 -7.78 -1.72 -17.04
CA SER A 730 -6.71 -1.88 -18.02
C SER A 730 -5.35 -1.33 -17.56
N LYS A 731 -4.44 -1.06 -18.51
CA LYS A 731 -3.00 -0.84 -18.26
C LYS A 731 -2.54 0.56 -18.63
N THR A 732 -2.95 1.08 -19.80
CA THR A 732 -2.28 2.22 -20.47
C THR A 732 -3.02 3.55 -20.34
N GLY A 733 -3.46 3.89 -19.13
CA GLY A 733 -4.02 5.20 -18.81
C GLY A 733 -5.15 5.63 -19.73
N LEU A 734 -4.94 6.73 -20.46
CA LEU A 734 -5.97 7.30 -21.32
C LEU A 734 -6.17 6.54 -22.64
N MET A 735 -5.28 5.61 -23.00
CA MET A 735 -5.28 4.95 -24.32
C MET A 735 -6.20 3.73 -24.39
N ASP A 736 -6.60 3.16 -23.25
CA ASP A 736 -7.36 1.91 -23.16
C ASP A 736 -8.41 1.92 -22.03
N ILE A 737 -8.78 3.09 -21.50
CA ILE A 737 -9.74 3.16 -20.40
C ILE A 737 -11.20 3.01 -20.83
N GLU A 738 -11.54 3.38 -22.06
CA GLU A 738 -12.87 3.15 -22.60
C GLU A 738 -12.99 1.72 -23.15
N PRO A 739 -14.12 1.02 -22.92
CA PRO A 739 -14.28 -0.35 -23.40
C PRO A 739 -14.21 -0.45 -24.94
N GLN A 740 -14.61 0.61 -25.66
CA GLN A 740 -14.45 0.71 -27.12
C GLN A 740 -12.97 0.68 -27.53
N LEU A 741 -12.11 1.38 -26.78
CA LEU A 741 -10.67 1.45 -27.03
C LEU A 741 -9.97 0.13 -26.67
N ARG A 742 -10.46 -0.59 -25.66
CA ARG A 742 -10.03 -1.97 -25.36
C ARG A 742 -10.49 -3.00 -26.39
N GLY A 743 -11.50 -2.66 -27.17
CA GLY A 743 -12.12 -3.57 -28.14
C GLY A 743 -13.05 -4.61 -27.51
N SER A 744 -13.50 -4.43 -26.27
CA SER A 744 -14.47 -5.32 -25.61
C SER A 744 -15.91 -5.03 -26.03
N VAL A 745 -16.21 -3.78 -26.42
CA VAL A 745 -17.52 -3.36 -26.92
C VAL A 745 -17.43 -2.71 -28.32
N PRO A 746 -18.51 -2.74 -29.12
CA PRO A 746 -18.49 -2.18 -30.46
C PRO A 746 -18.18 -0.68 -30.48
N LEU A 747 -17.50 -0.22 -31.53
CA LEU A 747 -17.27 1.20 -31.79
C LEU A 747 -18.60 1.92 -32.01
N ASP A 748 -18.71 3.16 -31.54
CA ASP A 748 -19.91 4.00 -31.73
C ASP A 748 -20.27 4.23 -33.22
N SER A 749 -19.27 4.11 -34.11
CA SER A 749 -19.44 4.20 -35.57
C SER A 749 -19.86 2.90 -36.25
N SER A 750 -20.13 1.83 -35.50
CA SER A 750 -20.49 0.52 -36.07
C SER A 750 -21.83 0.58 -36.82
N PRO A 751 -21.94 0.00 -38.02
CA PRO A 751 -23.23 -0.14 -38.69
C PRO A 751 -24.22 -1.00 -37.89
N GLU A 752 -25.51 -0.71 -38.03
CA GLU A 752 -26.57 -1.50 -37.37
C GLU A 752 -26.53 -2.97 -37.82
N GLY A 753 -26.34 -3.88 -36.87
CA GLY A 753 -26.22 -5.32 -37.13
C GLY A 753 -24.84 -5.81 -37.58
N ASP A 754 -23.83 -4.94 -37.66
CA ASP A 754 -22.45 -5.28 -38.02
C ASP A 754 -21.45 -4.62 -37.05
N PRO A 755 -21.26 -5.18 -35.83
CA PRO A 755 -20.42 -4.58 -34.81
C PRO A 755 -18.94 -4.58 -35.23
N GLN A 756 -18.30 -3.42 -35.16
CA GLN A 756 -16.87 -3.25 -35.40
C GLN A 756 -16.16 -2.96 -34.08
N TYR A 757 -14.93 -3.46 -33.92
CA TYR A 757 -14.18 -3.35 -32.67
C TYR A 757 -12.79 -2.79 -32.93
N ALA A 758 -12.23 -2.08 -31.95
CA ALA A 758 -10.81 -1.75 -31.96
C ALA A 758 -9.95 -3.02 -31.94
N GLN A 759 -8.85 -3.02 -32.70
CA GLN A 759 -7.94 -4.16 -32.87
C GLN A 759 -6.58 -3.90 -32.22
N GLY A 760 -6.57 -3.29 -31.03
CA GLY A 760 -5.36 -2.99 -30.26
C GLY A 760 -4.83 -4.18 -29.47
N ALA A 761 -3.62 -4.05 -28.93
CA ALA A 761 -3.03 -5.08 -28.05
C ALA A 761 -3.84 -5.33 -26.77
N SER A 762 -4.59 -4.31 -26.30
CA SER A 762 -5.44 -4.34 -25.12
C SER A 762 -6.51 -5.44 -25.13
N GLN A 763 -6.90 -5.94 -26.30
CA GLN A 763 -7.83 -7.08 -26.39
C GLN A 763 -7.24 -8.38 -25.82
N TYR A 764 -5.90 -8.50 -25.72
CA TYR A 764 -5.21 -9.67 -25.17
C TYR A 764 -4.82 -9.51 -23.70
N TRP A 765 -5.11 -8.37 -23.08
CA TRP A 765 -4.68 -8.09 -21.71
C TRP A 765 -5.69 -8.62 -20.70
N GLY A 766 -5.20 -9.10 -19.55
CA GLY A 766 -6.00 -9.68 -18.46
C GLY A 766 -5.87 -8.89 -17.15
N ALA A 767 -6.79 -9.10 -16.20
CA ALA A 767 -6.70 -8.50 -14.87
C ALA A 767 -5.67 -9.27 -14.01
N SER A 768 -4.38 -9.16 -14.36
CA SER A 768 -3.41 -10.18 -13.99
C SER A 768 -2.10 -9.73 -13.37
N GLY A 769 -1.60 -10.65 -12.53
CA GLY A 769 -0.21 -10.73 -12.09
C GLY A 769 0.01 -10.25 -10.68
N LEU A 770 0.01 -11.18 -9.71
CA LEU A 770 0.33 -10.86 -8.32
C LEU A 770 1.45 -11.77 -7.80
N ALA A 771 2.38 -11.17 -7.07
CA ALA A 771 3.46 -11.88 -6.42
C ALA A 771 2.96 -12.55 -5.14
N GLY A 772 3.35 -13.79 -4.92
CA GLY A 772 3.19 -14.49 -3.66
C GLY A 772 4.54 -14.92 -3.11
N VAL A 773 4.82 -14.59 -1.85
CA VAL A 773 6.12 -14.87 -1.20
C VAL A 773 5.91 -15.49 0.17
N TRP A 774 6.56 -16.62 0.44
CA TRP A 774 6.56 -17.22 1.78
C TRP A 774 7.76 -16.73 2.60
N ALA A 775 7.50 -15.80 3.51
CA ALA A 775 8.54 -15.18 4.33
C ALA A 775 8.23 -15.26 5.83
N GLU A 776 9.25 -15.25 6.66
CA GLU A 776 9.15 -15.34 8.11
C GLU A 776 8.44 -14.12 8.72
N SER A 777 8.65 -12.93 8.17
CA SER A 777 8.00 -11.67 8.58
C SER A 777 7.80 -10.71 7.41
N ASN A 778 6.91 -9.72 7.56
CA ASN A 778 6.71 -8.65 6.59
C ASN A 778 7.82 -7.59 6.72
N THR A 779 9.02 -7.92 6.30
CA THR A 779 10.17 -7.00 6.29
C THR A 779 10.91 -7.12 4.97
N ARG A 780 11.59 -6.03 4.56
CA ARG A 780 12.39 -6.00 3.34
C ARG A 780 13.39 -7.17 3.27
N ASP A 781 14.14 -7.41 4.35
CA ASP A 781 15.09 -8.52 4.42
C ASP A 781 14.41 -9.89 4.29
N SER A 782 13.34 -10.13 5.05
CA SER A 782 12.68 -11.44 5.07
C SER A 782 12.01 -11.76 3.73
N ILE A 783 11.32 -10.78 3.13
CA ILE A 783 10.67 -10.95 1.81
C ILE A 783 11.73 -11.06 0.71
N TYR A 784 12.80 -10.26 0.75
CA TYR A 784 13.90 -10.37 -0.21
C TYR A 784 14.59 -11.73 -0.14
N ASP A 785 14.91 -12.21 1.07
CA ASP A 785 15.56 -13.50 1.26
C ASP A 785 14.63 -14.65 0.83
N ALA A 786 13.30 -14.46 0.89
CA ALA A 786 12.31 -15.40 0.36
C ALA A 786 12.27 -15.41 -1.17
N MET A 787 12.33 -14.25 -1.80
CA MET A 787 12.50 -14.12 -3.24
C MET A 787 13.82 -14.77 -3.70
N ARG A 788 14.93 -14.52 -2.99
CA ARG A 788 16.25 -15.06 -3.33
C ARG A 788 16.34 -16.58 -3.23
N ARG A 789 15.68 -17.18 -2.23
CA ARG A 789 15.57 -18.64 -2.09
C ARG A 789 14.47 -19.28 -2.94
N LYS A 790 13.76 -18.48 -3.76
CA LYS A 790 12.72 -18.91 -4.70
C LYS A 790 11.51 -19.58 -4.04
N GLU A 791 11.23 -19.25 -2.78
CA GLU A 791 10.03 -19.74 -2.12
C GLU A 791 8.84 -18.82 -2.41
N THR A 792 8.59 -18.69 -3.70
CA THR A 792 7.65 -17.75 -4.32
C THR A 792 6.68 -18.51 -5.20
N PHE A 793 5.56 -17.86 -5.45
CA PHE A 793 4.53 -18.31 -6.38
C PHE A 793 3.96 -17.10 -7.11
N SER A 794 3.36 -17.33 -8.27
CA SER A 794 2.65 -16.31 -9.04
C SER A 794 1.16 -16.61 -9.02
N THR A 795 0.30 -15.60 -8.96
CA THR A 795 -1.15 -15.77 -9.20
C THR A 795 -1.59 -14.95 -10.40
N SER A 796 -2.64 -15.41 -11.08
CA SER A 796 -3.24 -14.70 -12.20
C SER A 796 -3.99 -13.43 -11.79
N GLY A 797 -4.05 -13.08 -10.50
CA GLY A 797 -4.81 -11.94 -9.97
C GLY A 797 -5.27 -12.21 -8.52
N PRO A 798 -6.08 -13.26 -8.27
CA PRO A 798 -6.58 -13.57 -6.93
C PRO A 798 -5.47 -13.94 -5.93
N HIS A 799 -5.70 -13.69 -4.64
CA HIS A 799 -4.81 -14.03 -3.52
C HIS A 799 -4.85 -15.52 -3.14
N ILE A 800 -4.83 -16.41 -4.14
CA ILE A 800 -4.72 -17.85 -3.95
C ILE A 800 -3.39 -18.15 -3.27
N LYS A 801 -3.42 -18.88 -2.15
CA LYS A 801 -2.21 -19.33 -1.47
C LYS A 801 -1.90 -20.75 -1.93
N VAL A 802 -0.63 -21.02 -2.25
CA VAL A 802 -0.15 -22.38 -2.58
C VAL A 802 1.12 -22.70 -1.81
N ARG A 803 1.21 -23.92 -1.27
CA ARG A 803 2.40 -24.52 -0.68
C ARG A 803 2.72 -25.82 -1.39
N PHE A 804 4.00 -26.07 -1.57
CA PHE A 804 4.51 -27.26 -2.22
C PHE A 804 5.81 -27.69 -1.56
N PHE A 805 5.85 -28.97 -1.17
CA PHE A 805 6.99 -29.60 -0.54
C PHE A 805 7.26 -30.96 -1.16
N ALA A 806 8.52 -31.39 -1.16
CA ALA A 806 8.91 -32.74 -1.54
C ALA A 806 9.87 -33.35 -0.51
N GLY A 807 9.75 -34.64 -0.23
CA GLY A 807 10.62 -35.33 0.72
C GLY A 807 10.32 -36.81 0.84
N TYR A 808 11.26 -37.56 1.42
CA TYR A 808 11.13 -39.02 1.59
C TYR A 808 10.37 -39.43 2.86
N GLY A 809 10.03 -38.47 3.72
CA GLY A 809 9.33 -38.68 4.99
C GLY A 809 7.94 -38.05 5.06
N LEU A 810 7.39 -37.57 3.94
CA LEU A 810 6.06 -36.97 3.91
C LEU A 810 5.01 -38.08 3.75
N SER A 811 4.18 -38.31 4.78
CA SER A 811 3.10 -39.30 4.78
C SER A 811 1.71 -38.65 4.67
N ASP A 812 0.70 -39.44 4.28
CA ASP A 812 -0.70 -39.03 4.19
C ASP A 812 -1.26 -38.44 5.49
N ASP A 813 -0.65 -38.75 6.64
CA ASP A 813 -1.04 -38.20 7.95
C ASP A 813 -0.93 -36.67 7.98
N LEU A 814 -0.05 -36.07 7.16
CA LEU A 814 0.10 -34.62 7.02
C LEU A 814 -1.19 -33.92 6.57
N MET A 815 -2.08 -34.60 5.84
CA MET A 815 -3.33 -33.99 5.37
C MET A 815 -4.27 -33.61 6.52
N ASN A 816 -4.11 -34.23 7.70
CA ASN A 816 -4.99 -34.03 8.84
C ASN A 816 -4.23 -33.57 10.11
N ALA A 817 -2.94 -33.24 9.99
CA ALA A 817 -2.11 -32.88 11.14
C ALA A 817 -2.22 -31.39 11.48
N ASP A 818 -2.45 -31.07 12.76
CA ASP A 818 -2.51 -29.69 13.26
C ASP A 818 -1.19 -28.90 13.07
N ASN A 819 -0.07 -29.62 12.94
CA ASN A 819 1.27 -29.06 12.70
C ASN A 819 1.87 -29.53 11.35
N ALA A 820 1.03 -29.77 10.33
CA ALA A 820 1.45 -30.28 9.02
C ALA A 820 2.60 -29.46 8.39
N ILE A 821 2.54 -28.12 8.46
CA ILE A 821 3.55 -27.24 7.85
C ILE A 821 4.91 -27.36 8.55
N GLU A 822 4.92 -27.45 9.89
CA GLU A 822 6.14 -27.67 10.66
C GLU A 822 6.80 -29.00 10.27
N GLN A 823 6.00 -30.07 10.19
CA GLN A 823 6.48 -31.38 9.77
C GLN A 823 7.00 -31.37 8.32
N ALA A 824 6.31 -30.67 7.41
CA ALA A 824 6.73 -30.56 6.02
C ALA A 824 8.09 -29.86 5.87
N TYR A 825 8.33 -28.77 6.62
CA TYR A 825 9.65 -28.13 6.67
C TYR A 825 10.74 -29.01 7.30
N ALA A 826 10.39 -29.82 8.30
CA ALA A 826 11.35 -30.70 8.96
C ALA A 826 11.72 -31.93 8.11
N ALA A 827 10.79 -32.46 7.32
CA ALA A 827 10.92 -33.73 6.61
C ALA A 827 11.08 -33.60 5.08
N GLY A 828 11.04 -32.38 4.53
CA GLY A 828 11.14 -32.13 3.10
C GLY A 828 11.78 -30.79 2.75
N VAL A 829 11.84 -30.50 1.46
CA VAL A 829 12.27 -29.22 0.90
C VAL A 829 11.08 -28.47 0.31
N PRO A 830 10.99 -27.13 0.47
CA PRO A 830 9.91 -26.33 -0.10
C PRO A 830 10.14 -26.04 -1.60
N MET A 831 9.11 -25.54 -2.28
CA MET A 831 9.22 -24.95 -3.62
C MET A 831 10.43 -24.01 -3.76
N GLY A 832 11.05 -24.03 -4.94
CA GLY A 832 12.29 -23.29 -5.21
C GLY A 832 13.57 -24.07 -4.94
N SER A 833 13.48 -25.23 -4.28
CA SER A 833 14.62 -26.03 -3.83
C SER A 833 15.00 -27.19 -4.76
N ASP A 834 16.20 -27.73 -4.55
CA ASP A 834 16.63 -29.01 -5.09
C ASP A 834 16.36 -30.14 -4.08
N LEU A 835 15.79 -31.25 -4.54
CA LEU A 835 15.65 -32.50 -3.81
C LEU A 835 16.69 -33.51 -4.32
N LEU A 836 17.63 -33.89 -3.45
CA LEU A 836 18.67 -34.86 -3.76
C LEU A 836 18.14 -36.31 -3.64
N ARG A 837 18.63 -37.20 -4.50
CA ARG A 837 18.36 -38.64 -4.43
C ARG A 837 18.72 -39.25 -3.07
N ASP A 838 17.82 -40.05 -2.49
CA ASP A 838 18.07 -40.91 -1.32
C ASP A 838 17.91 -42.40 -1.70
N GLY A 839 18.99 -42.98 -2.22
CA GLY A 839 19.00 -44.37 -2.69
C GLY A 839 17.93 -44.59 -3.77
N ASP A 840 17.10 -45.61 -3.60
CA ASP A 840 15.98 -45.93 -4.50
C ASP A 840 14.62 -45.52 -3.90
N LYS A 841 14.62 -44.64 -2.89
CA LYS A 841 13.36 -44.17 -2.29
C LYS A 841 12.63 -43.26 -3.27
N MET A 842 11.31 -43.45 -3.36
CA MET A 842 10.42 -42.55 -4.08
C MET A 842 10.03 -41.39 -3.16
N PRO A 843 10.19 -40.13 -3.60
CA PRO A 843 9.76 -38.99 -2.81
C PRO A 843 8.23 -38.86 -2.81
N SER A 844 7.72 -38.32 -1.72
CA SER A 844 6.34 -37.85 -1.59
C SER A 844 6.29 -36.34 -1.74
N PHE A 845 5.17 -35.84 -2.23
CA PHE A 845 4.90 -34.43 -2.47
C PHE A 845 3.70 -33.99 -1.64
N TYR A 846 3.89 -33.02 -0.76
CA TYR A 846 2.79 -32.41 0.00
C TYR A 846 2.38 -31.10 -0.66
N LEU A 847 1.11 -31.00 -1.01
CA LEU A 847 0.51 -29.85 -1.67
C LEU A 847 -0.63 -29.32 -0.80
N TRP A 848 -0.70 -28.01 -0.68
CA TRP A 848 -1.79 -27.33 -0.01
C TRP A 848 -2.11 -26.04 -0.77
N ALA A 849 -3.39 -25.77 -0.99
CA ALA A 849 -3.83 -24.48 -1.49
C ALA A 849 -5.11 -24.01 -0.81
N SER A 850 -5.23 -22.70 -0.69
CA SER A 850 -6.42 -22.01 -0.18
C SER A 850 -6.85 -20.94 -1.16
N LYS A 851 -8.16 -20.84 -1.39
CA LYS A 851 -8.74 -19.83 -2.30
C LYS A 851 -8.51 -18.41 -1.81
N ASP A 852 -8.69 -17.44 -2.70
CA ASP A 852 -8.98 -16.08 -2.26
C ASP A 852 -10.43 -16.04 -1.71
N PRO A 853 -10.66 -15.54 -0.47
CA PRO A 853 -12.01 -15.37 0.06
C PRO A 853 -12.97 -14.59 -0.84
N ASP A 854 -12.43 -13.64 -1.62
CA ASP A 854 -13.20 -12.72 -2.46
C ASP A 854 -13.50 -13.26 -3.87
N THR A 855 -12.97 -14.44 -4.23
CA THR A 855 -13.13 -15.05 -5.56
C THR A 855 -13.72 -16.47 -5.49
N GLN A 856 -13.61 -17.21 -6.60
CA GLN A 856 -14.24 -18.51 -6.77
C GLN A 856 -13.56 -19.58 -5.92
N ASN A 857 -14.30 -20.65 -5.60
CA ASN A 857 -13.72 -21.79 -4.88
C ASN A 857 -12.73 -22.56 -5.78
N LEU A 858 -11.77 -23.24 -5.16
CA LEU A 858 -10.80 -24.09 -5.85
C LEU A 858 -11.50 -25.28 -6.51
N GLN A 859 -11.15 -25.57 -7.76
CA GLN A 859 -11.62 -26.73 -8.50
C GLN A 859 -10.65 -27.91 -8.40
N ARG A 860 -9.34 -27.67 -8.58
CA ARG A 860 -8.34 -28.75 -8.59
C ARG A 860 -6.92 -28.27 -8.29
N LEU A 861 -6.10 -29.22 -7.83
CA LEU A 861 -4.64 -29.11 -7.79
C LEU A 861 -4.04 -29.96 -8.90
N GLN A 862 -3.04 -29.41 -9.58
CA GLN A 862 -2.28 -30.10 -10.61
C GLN A 862 -0.80 -30.09 -10.28
N ILE A 863 -0.12 -31.18 -10.63
CA ILE A 863 1.34 -31.21 -10.74
C ILE A 863 1.69 -31.15 -12.22
N VAL A 864 2.59 -30.25 -12.56
CA VAL A 864 3.28 -30.23 -13.84
C VAL A 864 4.68 -30.80 -13.62
N LYS A 865 4.95 -31.94 -14.26
CA LYS A 865 6.25 -32.63 -14.25
C LYS A 865 6.93 -32.39 -15.58
N GLY A 866 8.18 -31.96 -15.57
CA GLY A 866 9.10 -32.01 -16.71
C GLY A 866 10.29 -32.91 -16.39
N TRP A 867 10.75 -33.70 -17.35
CA TRP A 867 11.88 -34.61 -17.16
C TRP A 867 12.61 -34.90 -18.47
N LEU A 868 13.78 -35.51 -18.36
CA LEU A 868 14.50 -36.07 -19.51
C LEU A 868 14.29 -37.59 -19.60
N ALA A 869 13.93 -38.06 -20.78
CA ALA A 869 13.92 -39.47 -21.12
C ALA A 869 14.58 -39.69 -22.48
N ASP A 870 15.57 -40.57 -22.53
CA ASP A 870 16.36 -40.87 -23.75
C ASP A 870 17.00 -39.64 -24.41
N GLY A 871 17.39 -38.63 -23.60
CA GLY A 871 17.96 -37.37 -24.08
C GLY A 871 16.93 -36.34 -24.58
N GLU A 872 15.65 -36.68 -24.57
CA GLU A 872 14.56 -35.80 -25.00
C GLU A 872 13.78 -35.26 -23.80
N ALA A 873 13.41 -33.98 -23.87
CA ALA A 873 12.54 -33.34 -22.90
C ALA A 873 11.10 -33.89 -23.01
N ARG A 874 10.51 -34.17 -21.86
CA ARG A 874 9.14 -34.66 -21.71
C ARG A 874 8.43 -33.87 -20.63
N GLU A 875 7.12 -33.74 -20.78
CA GLU A 875 6.27 -33.11 -19.78
C GLU A 875 4.96 -33.87 -19.61
N ARG A 876 4.34 -33.68 -18.45
CA ARG A 876 3.00 -34.21 -18.14
C ARG A 876 2.34 -33.33 -17.08
N VAL A 877 1.08 -33.02 -17.31
CA VAL A 877 0.20 -32.40 -16.31
C VAL A 877 -0.67 -33.49 -15.71
N ILE A 878 -0.79 -33.54 -14.39
CA ILE A 878 -1.57 -34.55 -13.66
C ILE A 878 -2.41 -33.83 -12.61
N ASP A 879 -3.71 -34.10 -12.57
CA ASP A 879 -4.56 -33.65 -11.47
C ASP A 879 -4.28 -34.54 -10.25
N VAL A 880 -4.08 -33.95 -9.08
CA VAL A 880 -3.70 -34.68 -7.85
C VAL A 880 -4.66 -34.46 -6.68
N ALA A 881 -5.56 -33.49 -6.80
CA ALA A 881 -6.69 -33.31 -5.90
C ALA A 881 -7.86 -32.67 -6.66
N CYS A 882 -9.08 -33.16 -6.42
CA CYS A 882 -10.31 -32.65 -7.02
C CYS A 882 -11.24 -32.08 -5.95
N SER A 883 -11.98 -31.04 -6.30
CA SER A 883 -13.03 -30.50 -5.44
C SER A 883 -14.25 -31.42 -5.37
N ASP A 884 -15.20 -31.06 -4.49
CA ASP A 884 -16.54 -31.66 -4.41
C ASP A 884 -16.56 -33.17 -4.08
N GLY A 885 -15.47 -33.69 -3.49
CA GLY A 885 -15.30 -35.10 -3.19
C GLY A 885 -15.12 -35.99 -4.42
N LEU A 886 -14.84 -35.39 -5.58
CA LEU A 886 -14.48 -36.12 -6.79
C LEU A 886 -13.09 -36.75 -6.63
N ALA A 887 -12.84 -37.79 -7.42
CA ALA A 887 -11.56 -38.47 -7.45
C ALA A 887 -10.91 -38.32 -8.83
N VAL A 888 -9.59 -38.22 -8.84
CA VAL A 888 -8.79 -38.27 -10.06
C VAL A 888 -9.02 -39.62 -10.72
N ASP A 889 -9.35 -39.63 -12.01
CA ASP A 889 -9.40 -40.86 -12.79
C ASP A 889 -7.96 -41.37 -13.00
N PRO A 890 -7.58 -42.55 -12.47
CA PRO A 890 -6.23 -43.06 -12.57
C PRO A 890 -5.80 -43.39 -14.00
N ALA A 891 -6.74 -43.60 -14.93
CA ALA A 891 -6.42 -43.89 -16.32
C ALA A 891 -6.02 -42.62 -17.10
N THR A 892 -6.68 -41.50 -16.81
CA THR A 892 -6.48 -40.23 -17.53
C THR A 892 -5.63 -39.23 -16.75
N GLY A 893 -5.54 -39.36 -15.43
CA GLY A 893 -4.90 -38.39 -14.55
C GLY A 893 -5.68 -37.07 -14.44
N ARG A 894 -7.01 -37.10 -14.64
CA ARG A 894 -7.87 -35.91 -14.68
C ARG A 894 -9.00 -36.02 -13.66
N CYS A 895 -9.33 -34.89 -13.04
CA CYS A 895 -10.56 -34.71 -12.29
C CYS A 895 -11.74 -34.63 -13.27
N PRO A 896 -12.87 -35.28 -12.96
CA PRO A 896 -14.13 -35.06 -13.66
C PRO A 896 -14.55 -33.57 -13.61
N ASP A 897 -15.42 -33.17 -14.52
CA ASP A 897 -16.09 -31.88 -14.43
C ASP A 897 -16.93 -31.81 -13.14
N ASN A 898 -16.73 -30.77 -12.33
CA ASN A 898 -17.50 -30.56 -11.10
C ASN A 898 -18.84 -29.87 -11.35
N GLY A 899 -19.10 -29.43 -12.59
CA GLY A 899 -20.33 -28.77 -13.02
C GLY A 899 -20.39 -27.30 -12.61
N ALA A 900 -19.26 -26.65 -12.32
CA ALA A 900 -19.21 -25.22 -12.10
C ALA A 900 -19.31 -24.47 -13.44
N GLY A 901 -20.23 -23.51 -13.53
CA GLY A 901 -20.41 -22.65 -14.71
C GLY A 901 -20.77 -21.22 -14.33
N VAL A 902 -20.78 -20.37 -15.36
CA VAL A 902 -21.03 -18.91 -15.29
C VAL A 902 -22.23 -18.58 -16.17
N ASP A 903 -23.18 -17.82 -15.63
CA ASP A 903 -24.24 -17.20 -16.43
C ASP A 903 -23.69 -15.92 -17.08
N LEU A 904 -23.60 -15.90 -18.42
CA LEU A 904 -23.03 -14.76 -19.14
C LEU A 904 -23.96 -13.54 -19.22
N THR A 905 -25.19 -13.64 -18.71
CA THR A 905 -26.14 -12.52 -18.69
C THR A 905 -25.97 -11.62 -17.47
N ASP A 906 -25.48 -12.17 -16.35
CA ASP A 906 -25.32 -11.45 -15.09
C ASP A 906 -24.01 -11.78 -14.33
N CYS A 907 -23.17 -12.64 -14.89
CA CYS A 907 -21.93 -13.15 -14.30
C CYS A 907 -22.10 -13.92 -12.99
N SER A 908 -23.30 -14.41 -12.68
CA SER A 908 -23.51 -15.29 -11.53
C SER A 908 -22.87 -16.66 -11.76
N THR A 909 -22.25 -17.21 -10.71
CA THR A 909 -21.59 -18.53 -10.77
C THR A 909 -22.41 -19.60 -10.06
N THR A 910 -22.16 -20.85 -10.43
CA THR A 910 -22.84 -22.01 -9.84
C THR A 910 -22.52 -22.13 -8.35
N ARG A 911 -23.55 -22.02 -7.51
CA ARG A 911 -23.41 -22.07 -6.05
C ARG A 911 -23.06 -23.46 -5.54
N GLY A 912 -22.29 -23.52 -4.45
CA GLY A 912 -22.00 -24.75 -3.73
C GLY A 912 -21.08 -25.72 -4.46
N LYS A 913 -20.27 -25.21 -5.40
CA LYS A 913 -19.24 -25.97 -6.12
C LYS A 913 -17.84 -25.52 -5.73
N GLY A 914 -16.89 -26.43 -5.81
CA GLY A 914 -15.50 -26.17 -5.43
C GLY A 914 -15.25 -26.23 -3.91
N ASN A 915 -13.99 -26.19 -3.53
CA ASN A 915 -13.56 -26.19 -2.13
C ASN A 915 -12.83 -24.89 -1.76
N ALA A 916 -12.93 -24.46 -0.50
CA ALA A 916 -12.12 -23.33 0.00
C ALA A 916 -10.64 -23.68 0.18
N GLU A 917 -10.35 -24.97 0.36
CA GLU A 917 -9.02 -25.51 0.59
C GLU A 917 -8.92 -26.88 -0.09
N LEU A 918 -7.76 -27.17 -0.68
CA LEU A 918 -7.39 -28.47 -1.20
C LEU A 918 -6.02 -28.85 -0.62
N VAL A 919 -5.91 -30.09 -0.11
CA VAL A 919 -4.68 -30.65 0.45
C VAL A 919 -4.52 -32.08 -0.05
N THR A 920 -3.29 -32.47 -0.37
CA THR A 920 -2.98 -33.84 -0.77
C THR A 920 -1.51 -34.18 -0.50
N VAL A 921 -1.24 -35.46 -0.25
CA VAL A 921 0.09 -36.04 -0.37
C VAL A 921 0.07 -36.98 -1.58
N TRP A 922 1.00 -36.76 -2.50
CA TRP A 922 1.04 -37.47 -3.77
C TRP A 922 2.43 -38.06 -4.03
N GLN A 923 2.48 -39.20 -4.70
CA GLN A 923 3.72 -39.79 -5.18
C GLN A 923 3.63 -39.96 -6.70
N ASP A 924 4.73 -39.72 -7.38
CA ASP A 924 4.82 -39.86 -8.83
C ASP A 924 4.84 -41.34 -9.22
N PRO A 925 3.77 -41.88 -9.83
CA PRO A 925 3.69 -43.31 -10.17
C PRO A 925 4.71 -43.71 -11.24
N ASP A 926 5.23 -42.73 -11.98
CA ASP A 926 6.23 -42.90 -13.04
C ASP A 926 7.59 -42.33 -12.60
N PHE A 927 7.86 -42.32 -11.30
CA PHE A 927 9.14 -41.86 -10.74
C PHE A 927 10.29 -42.79 -11.16
N ASP A 928 11.38 -42.20 -11.64
CA ASP A 928 12.64 -42.89 -11.90
C ASP A 928 13.77 -42.16 -11.16
N PRO A 929 14.46 -42.81 -10.19
CA PRO A 929 15.50 -42.17 -9.39
C PRO A 929 16.74 -41.77 -10.20
N ASN A 930 16.85 -42.18 -11.48
CA ASN A 930 17.96 -41.82 -12.35
C ASN A 930 17.62 -40.68 -13.33
N GLN A 931 16.37 -40.18 -13.33
CA GLN A 931 15.94 -39.13 -14.24
C GLN A 931 15.97 -37.76 -13.56
N ARG A 932 16.62 -36.78 -14.19
CA ARG A 932 16.47 -35.38 -13.79
C ARG A 932 15.04 -34.94 -14.10
N ALA A 933 14.41 -34.29 -13.15
CA ALA A 933 13.04 -33.80 -13.30
C ALA A 933 12.83 -32.51 -12.52
N PHE A 934 11.84 -31.72 -12.92
CA PHE A 934 11.25 -30.68 -12.10
C PHE A 934 9.76 -30.94 -11.92
N TYR A 935 9.23 -30.45 -10.80
CA TYR A 935 7.82 -30.50 -10.47
C TYR A 935 7.38 -29.11 -10.02
N TYR A 936 6.24 -28.61 -10.48
CA TYR A 936 5.60 -27.44 -9.89
C TYR A 936 4.09 -27.63 -9.82
N VAL A 937 3.45 -26.86 -8.95
CA VAL A 937 2.00 -26.93 -8.72
C VAL A 937 1.28 -25.87 -9.53
N ARG A 938 0.19 -26.25 -10.19
CA ARG A 938 -0.82 -25.32 -10.72
C ARG A 938 -2.14 -25.52 -9.98
N VAL A 939 -2.69 -24.44 -9.44
CA VAL A 939 -3.99 -24.41 -8.76
C VAL A 939 -5.01 -23.80 -9.71
N LEU A 940 -6.20 -24.39 -9.85
CA LEU A 940 -7.28 -23.80 -10.65
C LEU A 940 -8.51 -23.53 -9.79
N GLU A 941 -9.06 -22.32 -9.89
CA GLU A 941 -10.38 -21.98 -9.35
C GLU A 941 -11.51 -22.50 -10.26
N ASN A 942 -12.76 -22.41 -9.79
CA ASN A 942 -13.92 -22.51 -10.68
C ASN A 942 -13.98 -21.30 -11.63
N PRO A 943 -14.62 -21.43 -12.81
CA PRO A 943 -14.66 -20.34 -13.78
C PRO A 943 -15.46 -19.13 -13.27
N SER A 944 -15.04 -17.93 -13.69
CA SER A 944 -15.69 -16.64 -13.49
C SER A 944 -15.86 -15.91 -14.83
N CYS A 945 -16.61 -14.81 -14.85
CA CYS A 945 -16.61 -13.93 -16.01
C CYS A 945 -15.25 -13.25 -16.16
N ARG A 946 -14.78 -13.14 -17.40
CA ARG A 946 -13.67 -12.24 -17.76
C ARG A 946 -14.15 -10.79 -17.79
N TRP A 947 -13.26 -9.83 -17.59
CA TRP A 947 -13.51 -8.40 -17.58
C TRP A 947 -14.24 -7.92 -18.85
N SER A 948 -13.94 -8.55 -19.98
CA SER A 948 -14.58 -8.24 -21.27
C SER A 948 -16.08 -8.57 -21.28
N THR A 949 -16.51 -9.55 -20.48
CA THR A 949 -17.91 -9.89 -20.30
C THR A 949 -18.59 -8.88 -19.37
N TYR A 950 -17.93 -8.43 -18.32
CA TYR A 950 -18.43 -7.34 -17.47
C TYR A 950 -18.62 -6.04 -18.26
N ASP A 951 -17.65 -5.68 -19.12
CA ASP A 951 -17.77 -4.53 -20.03
C ASP A 951 -19.00 -4.65 -20.94
N ALA A 952 -19.20 -5.82 -21.56
CA ALA A 952 -20.35 -6.05 -22.45
C ALA A 952 -21.69 -5.94 -21.71
N ILE A 953 -21.81 -6.51 -20.51
CA ILE A 953 -23.00 -6.41 -19.66
C ILE A 953 -23.29 -4.95 -19.30
N ARG A 954 -22.27 -4.19 -18.86
CA ARG A 954 -22.41 -2.76 -18.51
C ARG A 954 -22.86 -1.92 -19.69
N ALA A 955 -22.37 -2.23 -20.89
CA ALA A 955 -22.74 -1.53 -22.12
C ALA A 955 -24.07 -2.01 -22.73
N GLY A 956 -24.68 -3.08 -22.21
CA GLY A 956 -25.92 -3.64 -22.75
C GLY A 956 -25.76 -4.30 -24.13
N VAL A 957 -24.58 -4.82 -24.43
CA VAL A 957 -24.26 -5.53 -25.68
C VAL A 957 -23.91 -6.99 -25.43
N THR A 958 -23.93 -7.82 -26.47
CA THR A 958 -23.46 -9.20 -26.35
C THR A 958 -21.93 -9.25 -26.20
N PRO A 959 -21.38 -10.17 -25.39
CA PRO A 959 -19.94 -10.39 -25.33
C PRO A 959 -19.34 -10.60 -26.73
N ARG A 960 -18.15 -10.02 -26.96
CA ARG A 960 -17.44 -10.09 -28.23
C ARG A 960 -17.11 -11.56 -28.57
N PRO A 961 -17.56 -12.11 -29.72
CA PRO A 961 -17.47 -13.56 -30.01
C PRO A 961 -16.07 -14.15 -30.10
N ASP A 962 -15.06 -13.34 -30.46
CA ASP A 962 -13.65 -13.75 -30.60
C ASP A 962 -12.81 -13.47 -29.34
N MET A 963 -13.43 -13.03 -28.23
CA MET A 963 -12.80 -12.92 -26.92
C MET A 963 -13.33 -14.00 -25.97
N GLN A 964 -12.49 -14.46 -25.04
CA GLN A 964 -12.94 -15.39 -24.01
C GLN A 964 -13.99 -14.69 -23.11
N ALA A 965 -15.14 -15.33 -22.93
CA ALA A 965 -16.22 -14.80 -22.10
C ALA A 965 -16.04 -15.15 -20.61
N VAL A 966 -15.31 -16.23 -20.33
CA VAL A 966 -15.01 -16.73 -18.99
C VAL A 966 -13.51 -16.88 -18.81
N ILE A 967 -13.07 -16.82 -17.58
CA ILE A 967 -11.68 -17.06 -17.18
C ILE A 967 -11.65 -18.08 -16.03
N GLN A 968 -10.55 -18.82 -15.93
CA GLN A 968 -10.29 -19.73 -14.82
C GLN A 968 -8.98 -19.32 -14.15
N ASP A 969 -9.12 -18.48 -13.14
CA ASP A 969 -8.01 -17.97 -12.34
C ASP A 969 -7.23 -19.07 -11.64
N ARG A 970 -5.95 -18.79 -11.40
CA ARG A 970 -4.97 -19.82 -11.07
C ARG A 970 -3.72 -19.28 -10.38
N ALA A 971 -2.99 -20.19 -9.75
CA ALA A 971 -1.68 -19.92 -9.17
C ALA A 971 -0.65 -20.98 -9.61
N TRP A 972 0.62 -20.59 -9.64
CA TRP A 972 1.77 -21.44 -9.97
C TRP A 972 2.84 -21.34 -8.89
N SER A 973 3.28 -22.47 -8.35
CA SER A 973 4.43 -22.50 -7.43
C SER A 973 5.75 -22.41 -8.19
N SER A 974 6.82 -21.97 -7.53
CA SER A 974 8.18 -22.26 -8.00
C SER A 974 8.45 -23.77 -8.09
N PRO A 975 9.32 -24.23 -8.99
CA PRO A 975 9.59 -25.65 -9.15
C PRO A 975 10.44 -26.21 -8.00
N ILE A 976 10.25 -27.50 -7.70
CA ILE A 976 11.21 -28.34 -6.99
C ILE A 976 11.94 -29.19 -8.03
N TRP A 977 13.26 -29.19 -7.99
CA TRP A 977 14.11 -29.94 -8.92
C TRP A 977 14.58 -31.24 -8.27
N PHE A 978 14.32 -32.38 -8.89
CA PHE A 978 14.87 -33.66 -8.48
C PHE A 978 16.24 -33.91 -9.13
N MET A 979 17.22 -34.24 -8.29
CA MET A 979 18.63 -34.38 -8.64
C MET A 979 19.08 -35.84 -8.40
N PRO A 980 19.27 -36.65 -9.48
CA PRO A 980 19.66 -38.06 -9.42
C PRO A 980 21.02 -38.39 -8.80
#